data_AF-A0A943JY48-F1
#
_entry.id   AF-A0A943JY48-F1
#
_cell.length_a   1.000
_cell.length_b   1.000
_cell.length_c   1.000
_cell.angle_alpha   90.00
_cell.angle_beta   90.00
_cell.angle_gamma   90.00
#
_symmetry.space_group_name_H-M   'P 1'
#
loop_
_entity.id
_entity.type
_entity.pdbx_description
1 polymer ?
#
loop_
_entity_poly.entity_id
_entity_poly.type
_entity_poly.pdbx_seq_one_letter_code
_entity_poly.pdbx_strand_id
1 'polypeptide(L)'
;MKRKKLKTLSSVLAFSLLLPSFVSYAQAEEIKRFEGTQGEGMFQIENIDGDQNFEVETFGVEENTTINLLENVSVTNSEGVELTVSVKSVMNMDDETFQYDNSGMLNVGDVGSVYEVTYMISSPTDDSETYDVTKRIISIPANVEEEIPGTEEESATETFEEKVLPISESQQLNNEKIKYLSDEKEASVRVGYGRFGKDQNTEMKENGNGLQVQINGEKVTFPKGIFAHATSTVIYDVSKYKDTYTNFVGYLGVDTRTGGGNGVKFTISVSDNKDDEKSWQTIYQSGVVGLESVYVNLDMQGKKYIKLYAEDNGSATKDHVVYANAGFATKDYNPLDSYSAPIKPLAEYDQELSKINYNDVGQVKENINKIYQRELVNRAGFYTINEVYKMEEGKYKDAMNYLINNEDNSLYYYINGGPKPAQGNYKNSLIAFGKLYNAHKDDFKDQTDDKFNLRLAISVASVYANPNGVKFWQTSSKPYSEDPVRRYNTYKELSKDNGPMDEAANLAENRNMSNAKWSAKQFRELSVPMMRWVVDSRMHEDEFTWLYKYVLDWAKQDSNKNKNFLDSYMFVHNKKYPWEYENEKYYNEENKAKWEEKYKLEELGNFDDDAKYGTKGLVRSWTVWEEGGVCGSYAKTYTNLAEVFGRPSTTCGQPAHAAAITWQWNKNGGADHKGQYEWQIQNNAWSWRETSSEFDDYMLGWGNRRKLGNIDTNRNRASSYIMLTTDVLEGDWDKYVEAKLYTLLANSYKNTDDKEKVLRLALDKQPKFLDAWYGLLDIRLNNENLSSEEAFKFSQEIISGFKYYPMVMDDLLREITLSGKITETNHLGGFYIERQSALEEAYALRKNEKDLTAEDYAKTRQPWVAGDVARAILEKDHSRIASFSFDGDNAGSIVVTEKLKDKDIEVRYSVDGGQTWKESRDHIIKLSDEDLNAITAENDILVSLKDLTSVYKIDILTQEKPKNIYLNDNENVLLGNVKNLQYKKNENDEWQNYPQDGVNNEVRFDGDTTVSVRFAPNGVYLASEIESFTFTEDIHPENAKYLPLQYVTLDKFSSEQNNGDQAAKNLIDGNYNTKWHSKWNVKDDKFISVKFDKARHISKLEYVPSKGGMNGQWKTIDVYGSNDGTNWTRILENKELSSDKNPKEIELNSQDAYQYIKIQGLESYGNSGNEKDMYFCGSELNFYEDTTKQLSE
;
A
#
# COMPACT_ATOMS: atom_id res chain seq x y z
N MET A 1 -44.20 31.09 -0.44
CA MET A 1 -44.66 31.34 -1.83
C MET A 1 -43.64 30.78 -2.83
N LYS A 2 -43.91 30.86 -4.15
CA LYS A 2 -43.04 30.40 -5.27
C LYS A 2 -41.61 31.00 -5.14
N ARG A 3 -40.47 30.29 -5.31
CA ARG A 3 -39.95 29.33 -6.32
C ARG A 3 -39.28 30.02 -7.53
N LYS A 4 -38.09 29.54 -7.97
CA LYS A 4 -37.15 30.03 -9.04
C LYS A 4 -36.15 31.12 -8.54
N LYS A 5 -34.91 31.27 -9.03
CA LYS A 5 -34.02 30.62 -10.06
C LYS A 5 -32.55 31.11 -9.78
N LEU A 6 -31.39 30.61 -10.27
CA LEU A 6 -30.94 29.45 -11.07
C LEU A 6 -29.37 29.33 -11.05
N LYS A 7 -28.83 28.12 -11.26
CA LYS A 7 -27.48 27.77 -11.83
C LYS A 7 -26.18 28.14 -11.09
N THR A 8 -25.53 27.06 -10.66
CA THR A 8 -24.11 26.70 -10.78
C THR A 8 -23.23 27.49 -11.77
N LEU A 9 -21.97 27.71 -11.37
CA LEU A 9 -20.79 27.45 -12.22
C LEU A 9 -19.57 27.12 -11.32
N SER A 10 -18.70 26.22 -11.78
CA SER A 10 -17.70 25.53 -10.94
C SER A 10 -16.29 26.06 -11.13
N SER A 11 -15.50 26.14 -10.05
CA SER A 11 -14.04 26.27 -10.13
C SER A 11 -13.35 25.68 -8.89
N VAL A 12 -12.79 24.48 -9.02
CA VAL A 12 -11.89 23.89 -8.01
C VAL A 12 -10.45 24.30 -8.32
N LEU A 13 -9.77 24.92 -7.36
CA LEU A 13 -8.32 24.87 -7.27
C LEU A 13 -7.90 24.81 -5.80
N ALA A 14 -6.83 24.08 -5.50
CA ALA A 14 -6.44 23.73 -4.15
C ALA A 14 -5.71 24.87 -3.42
N PHE A 15 -5.81 24.88 -2.09
CA PHE A 15 -4.73 25.33 -1.22
C PHE A 15 -4.67 24.41 0.01
N SER A 16 -3.46 23.97 0.35
CA SER A 16 -3.16 23.23 1.57
C SER A 16 -2.21 24.04 2.43
N LEU A 17 -2.46 24.07 3.75
CA LEU A 17 -1.51 24.03 4.87
C LEU A 17 -2.03 24.75 6.12
N LEU A 18 -1.60 24.25 7.28
CA LEU A 18 -1.55 24.90 8.59
C LEU A 18 -2.88 25.37 9.22
N LEU A 19 -3.47 24.50 10.05
CA LEU A 19 -3.63 24.69 11.51
C LEU A 19 -4.21 23.42 12.16
N PRO A 20 -3.70 22.94 13.31
CA PRO A 20 -4.33 21.86 14.06
C PRO A 20 -5.47 22.42 14.93
N SER A 21 -6.71 22.27 14.48
CA SER A 21 -7.89 22.61 15.27
C SER A 21 -8.19 21.53 16.31
N PHE A 22 -7.82 21.77 17.57
CA PHE A 22 -8.32 20.97 18.69
C PHE A 22 -9.85 21.08 18.76
N VAL A 23 -10.53 19.94 18.65
CA VAL A 23 -11.93 19.77 19.02
C VAL A 23 -11.98 18.71 20.11
N SER A 24 -12.55 19.06 21.25
CA SER A 24 -12.72 18.12 22.37
C SER A 24 -13.82 17.12 22.03
N TYR A 25 -13.44 15.89 21.67
CA TYR A 25 -14.41 14.80 21.60
C TYR A 25 -14.96 14.51 23.01
N ALA A 26 -16.28 14.49 23.12
CA ALA A 26 -16.95 13.94 24.29
C ALA A 26 -16.83 12.40 24.28
N GLN A 27 -17.08 11.77 25.42
CA GLN A 27 -16.94 10.33 25.58
C GLN A 27 -17.93 9.57 24.70
N ALA A 28 -17.42 8.76 23.77
CA ALA A 28 -18.12 7.57 23.28
C ALA A 28 -17.77 6.39 24.20
N GLU A 29 -18.74 5.51 24.49
CA GLU A 29 -18.51 4.35 25.36
C GLU A 29 -17.99 3.14 24.54
N GLU A 30 -17.02 2.40 25.09
CA GLU A 30 -16.44 1.23 24.42
C GLU A 30 -17.46 0.10 24.20
N ILE A 31 -17.44 -0.49 23.01
CA ILE A 31 -18.33 -1.58 22.59
C ILE A 31 -17.50 -2.86 22.41
N LYS A 32 -17.92 -3.99 23.00
CA LYS A 32 -17.18 -5.27 22.93
C LYS A 32 -17.99 -6.37 22.25
N ARG A 33 -17.28 -7.19 21.46
CA ARG A 33 -17.79 -8.37 20.75
C ARG A 33 -18.70 -9.25 21.60
N PHE A 34 -19.72 -9.80 20.96
CA PHE A 34 -20.29 -11.11 21.27
C PHE A 34 -20.41 -11.95 20.00
N GLU A 35 -20.32 -13.28 20.12
CA GLU A 35 -20.40 -14.21 19.00
C GLU A 35 -21.82 -14.80 18.87
N GLY A 36 -22.34 -14.90 17.64
CA GLY A 36 -23.62 -15.52 17.31
C GLY A 36 -23.50 -16.45 16.10
N THR A 37 -24.24 -17.55 16.08
CA THR A 37 -24.14 -18.59 15.04
C THR A 37 -24.88 -18.23 13.75
N GLN A 38 -24.25 -18.48 12.60
CA GLN A 38 -24.87 -18.29 11.28
C GLN A 38 -26.21 -19.04 11.12
N GLY A 39 -27.21 -18.31 10.62
CA GLY A 39 -28.49 -18.84 10.16
C GLY A 39 -29.19 -17.84 9.23
N GLU A 40 -29.63 -18.33 8.07
CA GLU A 40 -30.58 -17.73 7.12
C GLU A 40 -30.68 -16.19 7.03
N GLY A 41 -30.02 -15.61 6.00
CA GLY A 41 -30.55 -14.46 5.25
C GLY A 41 -30.63 -13.08 5.94
N MET A 42 -30.21 -12.94 7.20
CA MET A 42 -30.27 -11.64 7.89
C MET A 42 -29.19 -10.66 7.43
N PHE A 43 -29.59 -9.42 7.16
CA PHE A 43 -28.70 -8.27 7.00
C PHE A 43 -28.53 -7.61 8.37
N GLN A 44 -27.44 -7.97 9.04
CA GLN A 44 -27.00 -7.36 10.31
C GLN A 44 -25.90 -6.32 10.02
N ILE A 45 -26.00 -5.14 10.63
CA ILE A 45 -25.02 -4.07 10.49
C ILE A 45 -24.13 -4.07 11.73
N GLU A 46 -22.85 -4.45 11.58
CA GLU A 46 -21.84 -4.37 12.64
C GLU A 46 -21.08 -3.04 12.60
N ASN A 47 -20.81 -2.48 13.78
CA ASN A 47 -20.10 -1.20 14.03
C ASN A 47 -20.81 0.04 13.46
N ILE A 48 -21.50 0.77 14.33
CA ILE A 48 -21.81 2.19 14.10
C ILE A 48 -20.77 2.99 14.88
N ASP A 49 -19.81 3.57 14.17
CA ASP A 49 -18.79 4.47 14.73
C ASP A 49 -18.73 5.75 13.89
N GLY A 50 -18.64 6.90 14.55
CA GLY A 50 -19.40 8.10 14.17
C GLY A 50 -18.98 8.90 12.93
N ASP A 51 -17.99 8.45 12.15
CA ASP A 51 -17.31 9.31 11.15
C ASP A 51 -16.78 8.57 9.89
N GLN A 52 -17.35 7.41 9.51
CA GLN A 52 -16.96 6.68 8.29
C GLN A 52 -18.12 6.32 7.34
N ASN A 53 -17.86 6.40 6.03
CA ASN A 53 -18.76 5.90 4.99
C ASN A 53 -18.65 4.38 4.89
N PHE A 54 -19.77 3.67 5.01
CA PHE A 54 -19.86 2.22 4.89
C PHE A 54 -19.53 1.71 3.48
N GLU A 55 -18.96 0.50 3.38
CA GLU A 55 -18.87 -0.23 2.10
C GLU A 55 -20.26 -0.68 1.64
N VAL A 56 -20.51 -0.55 0.33
CA VAL A 56 -21.83 -0.83 -0.25
C VAL A 56 -21.96 -2.31 -0.59
N GLU A 57 -22.58 -3.09 0.30
CA GLU A 57 -23.03 -4.44 -0.04
C GLU A 57 -23.88 -4.42 -1.32
N THR A 58 -23.65 -5.39 -2.19
CA THR A 58 -24.30 -5.51 -3.49
C THR A 58 -24.97 -6.88 -3.60
N PHE A 59 -26.29 -6.91 -3.77
CA PHE A 59 -27.09 -8.15 -3.80
C PHE A 59 -27.84 -8.30 -5.13
N GLY A 60 -27.87 -9.51 -5.69
CA GLY A 60 -28.58 -9.81 -6.95
C GLY A 60 -30.01 -10.29 -6.70
N VAL A 61 -30.98 -9.73 -7.43
CA VAL A 61 -32.41 -10.06 -7.30
C VAL A 61 -33.01 -10.28 -8.69
N GLU A 62 -33.82 -11.33 -8.87
CA GLU A 62 -34.42 -11.63 -10.18
C GLU A 62 -35.32 -10.48 -10.67
N GLU A 63 -35.22 -10.16 -11.96
CA GLU A 63 -35.99 -9.10 -12.61
C GLU A 63 -37.50 -9.29 -12.45
N ASN A 64 -38.24 -8.18 -12.45
CA ASN A 64 -39.69 -8.13 -12.30
C ASN A 64 -40.24 -8.74 -10.98
N THR A 65 -39.38 -9.02 -9.99
CA THR A 65 -39.82 -9.43 -8.64
C THR A 65 -40.09 -8.24 -7.72
N THR A 66 -41.00 -8.43 -6.76
CA THR A 66 -41.28 -7.48 -5.67
C THR A 66 -40.63 -7.98 -4.39
N ILE A 67 -39.69 -7.22 -3.83
CA ILE A 67 -38.99 -7.53 -2.57
C ILE A 67 -39.39 -6.56 -1.46
N ASN A 68 -39.39 -7.05 -0.22
CA ASN A 68 -39.53 -6.20 0.97
C ASN A 68 -38.13 -5.79 1.46
N LEU A 69 -37.86 -4.49 1.51
CA LEU A 69 -36.56 -3.95 1.88
C LEU A 69 -36.28 -4.00 3.39
N LEU A 70 -37.30 -4.23 4.22
CA LEU A 70 -37.16 -4.40 5.68
C LEU A 70 -37.25 -5.87 6.12
N GLU A 71 -37.39 -6.81 5.20
CA GLU A 71 -37.42 -8.23 5.51
C GLU A 71 -36.00 -8.73 5.83
N ASN A 72 -35.86 -9.39 6.99
CA ASN A 72 -34.58 -9.84 7.54
C ASN A 72 -33.53 -8.73 7.77
N VAL A 73 -33.96 -7.47 7.93
CA VAL A 73 -33.10 -6.35 8.34
C VAL A 73 -33.26 -6.08 9.83
N SER A 74 -32.18 -6.20 10.60
CA SER A 74 -32.16 -5.88 12.04
C SER A 74 -30.81 -5.32 12.44
N VAL A 75 -30.80 -4.33 13.35
CA VAL A 75 -29.58 -3.70 13.86
C VAL A 75 -29.69 -3.61 15.38
N THR A 76 -28.61 -3.90 16.10
CA THR A 76 -28.54 -3.76 17.55
C THR A 76 -27.41 -2.83 17.95
N ASN A 77 -27.61 -2.04 19.01
CA ASN A 77 -26.52 -1.25 19.60
C ASN A 77 -25.57 -2.12 20.45
N SER A 78 -24.61 -1.45 21.08
CA SER A 78 -23.63 -1.98 22.03
C SER A 78 -24.19 -2.82 23.18
N GLU A 79 -25.38 -2.48 23.67
CA GLU A 79 -26.04 -3.13 24.80
C GLU A 79 -26.93 -4.31 24.36
N GLY A 80 -26.99 -4.60 23.05
CA GLY A 80 -27.90 -5.57 22.46
C GLY A 80 -29.33 -5.07 22.31
N VAL A 81 -29.56 -3.74 22.40
CA VAL A 81 -30.87 -3.13 22.18
C VAL A 81 -31.13 -3.00 20.68
N GLU A 82 -32.27 -3.53 20.22
CA GLU A 82 -32.70 -3.49 18.83
C GLU A 82 -33.07 -2.05 18.41
N LEU A 83 -32.38 -1.55 17.38
CA LEU A 83 -32.55 -0.20 16.83
C LEU A 83 -33.67 -0.17 15.79
N THR A 84 -34.38 0.96 15.71
CA THR A 84 -35.48 1.11 14.75
C THR A 84 -34.94 1.45 13.37
N VAL A 85 -35.09 0.52 12.43
CA VAL A 85 -34.67 0.68 11.02
C VAL A 85 -35.86 1.05 10.14
N SER A 86 -35.66 1.96 9.20
CA SER A 86 -36.63 2.38 8.20
C SER A 86 -35.96 2.65 6.85
N VAL A 87 -36.70 2.55 5.73
CA VAL A 87 -36.16 2.95 4.41
C VAL A 87 -36.31 4.45 4.26
N LYS A 88 -35.19 5.16 4.09
CA LYS A 88 -35.12 6.62 3.91
C LYS A 88 -35.37 7.02 2.46
N SER A 89 -34.84 6.24 1.52
CA SER A 89 -34.98 6.46 0.08
C SER A 89 -34.53 5.24 -0.72
N VAL A 90 -35.09 5.09 -1.93
CA VAL A 90 -34.54 4.21 -2.98
C VAL A 90 -34.38 5.02 -4.26
N MET A 91 -33.22 4.90 -4.90
CA MET A 91 -32.92 5.51 -6.20
C MET A 91 -32.59 4.41 -7.20
N ASN A 92 -33.22 4.43 -8.38
CA ASN A 92 -32.69 3.67 -9.52
C ASN A 92 -31.55 4.49 -10.13
N MET A 93 -30.36 3.91 -10.22
CA MET A 93 -29.16 4.56 -10.77
C MET A 93 -29.25 4.73 -12.30
N ASP A 94 -30.10 3.94 -12.95
CA ASP A 94 -30.27 3.89 -14.41
C ASP A 94 -31.55 4.60 -14.89
N ASP A 95 -32.45 5.00 -13.98
CA ASP A 95 -33.67 5.77 -14.28
C ASP A 95 -33.89 6.94 -13.29
N GLU A 96 -33.49 8.14 -13.70
CA GLU A 96 -33.74 9.40 -12.96
C GLU A 96 -35.24 9.73 -12.76
N THR A 97 -36.17 9.01 -13.41
CA THR A 97 -37.62 9.20 -13.26
C THR A 97 -38.27 8.27 -12.25
N PHE A 98 -37.55 7.26 -11.76
CA PHE A 98 -38.01 6.35 -10.71
C PHE A 98 -38.39 7.10 -9.43
N GLN A 99 -39.55 6.78 -8.86
CA GLN A 99 -40.00 7.32 -7.57
C GLN A 99 -40.39 6.19 -6.63
N TYR A 100 -39.60 6.05 -5.56
CA TYR A 100 -39.93 5.22 -4.42
C TYR A 100 -41.18 5.77 -3.71
N ASP A 101 -42.13 4.90 -3.40
CA ASP A 101 -43.43 5.26 -2.81
C ASP A 101 -43.42 5.23 -1.27
N ASN A 102 -42.28 4.91 -0.66
CA ASN A 102 -42.09 4.69 0.78
C ASN A 102 -42.94 3.53 1.36
N SER A 103 -43.31 2.54 0.54
CA SER A 103 -44.09 1.37 0.98
C SER A 103 -43.31 0.33 1.78
N GLY A 104 -41.97 0.42 1.82
CA GLY A 104 -41.09 -0.67 2.25
C GLY A 104 -40.77 -1.68 1.14
N MET A 105 -41.48 -1.65 0.01
CA MET A 105 -41.33 -2.61 -1.08
C MET A 105 -40.58 -2.03 -2.28
N LEU A 106 -39.77 -2.84 -2.97
CA LEU A 106 -39.15 -2.49 -4.26
C LEU A 106 -39.61 -3.47 -5.33
N ASN A 107 -40.13 -2.96 -6.44
CA ASN A 107 -40.25 -3.71 -7.69
C ASN A 107 -38.93 -3.58 -8.45
N VAL A 108 -38.22 -4.68 -8.64
CA VAL A 108 -36.96 -4.72 -9.38
C VAL A 108 -37.27 -4.75 -10.88
N GLY A 109 -36.79 -3.76 -11.64
CA GLY A 109 -36.97 -3.65 -13.09
C GLY A 109 -36.11 -4.63 -13.91
N ASP A 110 -36.02 -4.40 -15.21
CA ASP A 110 -35.28 -5.24 -16.18
C ASP A 110 -33.81 -5.52 -15.78
N VAL A 111 -33.24 -6.63 -16.28
CA VAL A 111 -31.85 -7.06 -16.01
C VAL A 111 -30.84 -5.91 -16.10
N GLY A 112 -29.96 -5.83 -15.11
CA GLY A 112 -28.89 -4.84 -15.02
C GLY A 112 -29.27 -3.57 -14.26
N SER A 113 -30.56 -3.28 -14.07
CA SER A 113 -31.02 -2.13 -13.27
C SER A 113 -30.41 -2.15 -11.86
N VAL A 114 -29.72 -1.07 -11.47
CA VAL A 114 -29.10 -0.94 -10.14
C VAL A 114 -29.91 0.01 -9.26
N TYR A 115 -30.37 -0.48 -8.12
CA TYR A 115 -31.09 0.29 -7.11
C TYR A 115 -30.20 0.53 -5.89
N GLU A 116 -30.07 1.80 -5.51
CA GLU A 116 -29.37 2.23 -4.29
C GLU A 116 -30.42 2.54 -3.20
N VAL A 117 -30.38 1.77 -2.13
CA VAL A 117 -31.33 1.82 -1.00
C VAL A 117 -30.62 2.43 0.21
N THR A 118 -31.12 3.56 0.69
CA THR A 118 -30.65 4.17 1.95
C THR A 118 -31.64 3.85 3.07
N TYR A 119 -31.12 3.26 4.15
CA TYR A 119 -31.83 3.04 5.40
C TYR A 119 -31.51 4.16 6.39
N MET A 120 -32.48 4.52 7.23
CA MET A 120 -32.28 5.31 8.43
C MET A 120 -32.46 4.41 9.65
N ILE A 121 -31.43 4.35 10.48
CA ILE A 121 -31.39 3.63 11.77
C ILE A 121 -31.56 4.69 12.87
N SER A 122 -32.38 4.41 13.88
CA SER A 122 -32.69 5.33 14.97
C SER A 122 -32.75 4.63 16.32
N SER A 123 -32.28 5.32 17.36
CA SER A 123 -32.31 4.83 18.74
C SER A 123 -33.74 4.85 19.29
N PRO A 124 -34.27 3.73 19.85
CA PRO A 124 -35.62 3.69 20.42
C PRO A 124 -35.72 4.43 21.76
N THR A 125 -34.60 4.97 22.26
CA THR A 125 -34.47 5.63 23.56
C THR A 125 -33.90 7.05 23.48
N ASP A 126 -33.31 7.47 22.35
CA ASP A 126 -32.88 8.85 22.10
C ASP A 126 -33.24 9.30 20.67
N ASP A 127 -34.23 10.19 20.55
CA ASP A 127 -34.73 10.72 19.26
C ASP A 127 -33.66 11.51 18.47
N SER A 128 -32.47 11.78 19.03
CA SER A 128 -31.38 12.51 18.37
C SER A 128 -30.30 11.62 17.73
N GLU A 129 -30.26 10.32 18.06
CA GLU A 129 -29.34 9.36 17.44
C GLU A 129 -29.95 8.78 16.16
N THR A 130 -29.53 9.29 14.99
CA THR A 130 -29.94 8.76 13.68
C THR A 130 -28.76 8.58 12.72
N TYR A 131 -28.71 7.44 12.04
CA TYR A 131 -27.62 7.05 11.13
C TYR A 131 -28.17 6.62 9.77
N ASP A 132 -27.47 6.99 8.69
CA ASP A 132 -27.78 6.55 7.32
C ASP A 132 -26.83 5.42 6.88
N VAL A 133 -27.38 4.33 6.33
CA VAL A 133 -26.59 3.23 5.74
C VAL A 133 -27.15 2.89 4.36
N THR A 134 -26.27 2.63 3.38
CA THR A 134 -26.66 2.48 1.97
C THR A 134 -26.23 1.13 1.38
N LYS A 135 -27.14 0.46 0.67
CA LYS A 135 -26.96 -0.87 0.06
C LYS A 135 -27.37 -0.84 -1.43
N ARG A 136 -26.75 -1.68 -2.27
CA ARG A 136 -27.13 -1.83 -3.69
C ARG A 136 -27.81 -3.16 -3.99
N ILE A 137 -28.79 -3.09 -4.87
CA ILE A 137 -29.56 -4.22 -5.38
C ILE A 137 -29.47 -4.18 -6.91
N ILE A 138 -29.03 -5.27 -7.54
CA ILE A 138 -28.87 -5.38 -9.00
C ILE A 138 -29.88 -6.39 -9.54
N SER A 139 -30.62 -5.98 -10.56
CA SER A 139 -31.51 -6.87 -11.30
C SER A 139 -30.73 -7.93 -12.09
N ILE A 140 -31.05 -9.20 -11.91
CA ILE A 140 -30.46 -10.34 -12.63
C ILE A 140 -31.55 -11.10 -13.41
N PRO A 141 -31.22 -11.86 -14.48
CA PRO A 141 -32.23 -12.51 -15.31
C PRO A 141 -33.11 -13.47 -14.51
N ALA A 142 -34.42 -13.43 -14.75
CA ALA A 142 -35.33 -14.44 -14.24
C ALA A 142 -35.08 -15.79 -14.96
N ASN A 143 -35.11 -16.92 -14.22
CA ASN A 143 -34.88 -18.23 -14.82
C ASN A 143 -36.05 -18.64 -15.75
N VAL A 144 -35.82 -18.60 -17.07
CA VAL A 144 -36.77 -19.12 -18.08
C VAL A 144 -36.47 -20.59 -18.38
N GLU A 145 -37.33 -21.50 -17.93
CA GLU A 145 -37.45 -22.84 -18.51
C GLU A 145 -38.38 -22.79 -19.73
N GLU A 146 -37.87 -23.00 -20.96
CA GLU A 146 -38.73 -23.39 -22.09
C GLU A 146 -38.01 -24.23 -23.17
N GLU A 147 -38.75 -25.11 -23.84
CA GLU A 147 -38.25 -26.03 -24.87
C GLU A 147 -38.30 -25.39 -26.28
N ILE A 148 -37.21 -25.42 -27.06
CA ILE A 148 -37.28 -25.23 -28.53
C ILE A 148 -36.36 -26.24 -29.26
N PRO A 149 -36.85 -26.97 -30.29
CA PRO A 149 -36.05 -27.90 -31.08
C PRO A 149 -35.55 -27.34 -32.42
N GLY A 150 -34.35 -27.76 -32.84
CA GLY A 150 -34.05 -28.04 -34.26
C GLY A 150 -33.09 -27.12 -35.03
N THR A 151 -32.17 -27.77 -35.77
CA THR A 151 -31.42 -27.30 -36.97
C THR A 151 -30.43 -26.13 -36.85
N GLU A 152 -29.15 -26.50 -36.72
CA GLU A 152 -28.01 -26.11 -37.58
C GLU A 152 -27.92 -24.68 -38.17
N GLU A 153 -26.89 -23.93 -37.78
CA GLU A 153 -25.80 -23.52 -38.70
C GLU A 153 -24.51 -23.19 -37.90
N GLU A 154 -23.33 -23.19 -38.56
CA GLU A 154 -22.02 -23.12 -37.90
C GLU A 154 -21.53 -21.68 -37.62
N SER A 155 -21.03 -21.41 -36.42
CA SER A 155 -19.98 -20.40 -36.20
C SER A 155 -19.11 -20.77 -35.00
N ALA A 156 -17.79 -20.68 -35.14
CA ALA A 156 -16.84 -21.10 -34.11
C ALA A 156 -16.34 -19.91 -33.27
N THR A 157 -16.63 -19.92 -31.98
CA THR A 157 -16.09 -18.98 -30.98
C THR A 157 -15.52 -19.75 -29.80
N GLU A 158 -14.19 -19.83 -29.69
CA GLU A 158 -13.52 -20.41 -28.52
C GLU A 158 -13.48 -19.39 -27.38
N THR A 159 -14.48 -19.44 -26.49
CA THR A 159 -14.39 -18.82 -25.18
C THR A 159 -13.45 -19.62 -24.27
N PHE A 160 -12.40 -18.97 -23.77
CA PHE A 160 -11.54 -19.53 -22.72
C PHE A 160 -12.26 -19.51 -21.36
N GLU A 161 -13.17 -20.46 -21.17
CA GLU A 161 -13.56 -20.93 -19.84
C GLU A 161 -12.33 -21.53 -19.11
N GLU A 162 -12.37 -21.59 -17.78
CA GLU A 162 -11.41 -22.39 -17.00
C GLU A 162 -11.75 -23.88 -17.15
N LYS A 163 -11.53 -24.41 -18.35
CA LYS A 163 -11.88 -25.78 -18.72
C LYS A 163 -10.97 -26.74 -17.97
N VAL A 164 -11.47 -27.26 -16.85
CA VAL A 164 -10.86 -28.35 -16.08
C VAL A 164 -10.87 -29.59 -16.96
N LEU A 165 -9.84 -29.73 -17.80
CA LEU A 165 -9.69 -30.87 -18.69
C LEU A 165 -9.62 -32.14 -17.83
N PRO A 166 -10.52 -33.12 -18.05
CA PRO A 166 -10.46 -34.38 -17.32
C PRO A 166 -9.15 -35.10 -17.65
N ILE A 167 -8.57 -35.78 -16.65
CA ILE A 167 -7.46 -36.71 -16.86
C ILE A 167 -7.92 -37.72 -17.92
N SER A 168 -7.15 -37.87 -19.01
CA SER A 168 -7.62 -38.52 -20.24
C SER A 168 -8.23 -39.91 -19.99
N GLU A 169 -9.52 -40.06 -20.31
CA GLU A 169 -10.31 -41.29 -20.08
C GLU A 169 -9.61 -42.56 -20.62
N SER A 170 -8.90 -42.41 -21.74
CA SER A 170 -8.18 -43.45 -22.48
C SER A 170 -7.19 -44.31 -21.66
N GLN A 171 -6.74 -43.84 -20.49
CA GLN A 171 -5.89 -44.62 -19.59
C GLN A 171 -6.59 -45.16 -18.33
N GLN A 172 -7.66 -44.52 -17.81
CA GLN A 172 -8.42 -45.11 -16.71
C GLN A 172 -9.31 -46.28 -17.20
N LEU A 173 -9.86 -46.18 -18.41
CA LEU A 173 -10.72 -47.21 -19.04
C LEU A 173 -10.06 -48.60 -19.21
N ASN A 174 -8.73 -48.70 -19.10
CA ASN A 174 -7.97 -49.94 -19.35
C ASN A 174 -7.23 -50.51 -18.12
N ASN A 175 -7.50 -50.03 -16.90
CA ASN A 175 -6.87 -50.60 -15.71
C ASN A 175 -7.57 -51.88 -15.25
N GLU A 176 -7.07 -53.04 -15.71
CA GLU A 176 -7.65 -54.37 -15.38
C GLU A 176 -7.77 -54.66 -13.88
N LYS A 177 -7.00 -53.98 -13.02
CA LYS A 177 -7.06 -54.14 -11.55
C LYS A 177 -8.30 -53.52 -10.89
N ILE A 178 -9.14 -52.75 -11.61
CA ILE A 178 -10.35 -52.10 -11.05
C ILE A 178 -11.59 -52.21 -11.96
N LYS A 179 -12.77 -52.19 -11.34
CA LYS A 179 -14.09 -51.96 -11.95
C LYS A 179 -14.75 -50.77 -11.26
N TYR A 180 -14.93 -49.66 -11.98
CA TYR A 180 -15.45 -48.42 -11.42
C TYR A 180 -16.94 -48.52 -11.08
N LEU A 181 -17.36 -47.86 -10.00
CA LEU A 181 -18.76 -47.85 -9.55
C LEU A 181 -19.71 -47.28 -10.62
N SER A 182 -19.25 -46.31 -11.41
CA SER A 182 -20.02 -45.70 -12.49
C SER A 182 -20.28 -46.64 -13.67
N ASP A 183 -19.37 -47.56 -13.97
CA ASP A 183 -19.54 -48.52 -15.06
C ASP A 183 -20.47 -49.70 -14.68
N GLU A 184 -20.59 -49.98 -13.38
CA GLU A 184 -21.48 -51.01 -12.84
C GLU A 184 -22.91 -50.51 -12.59
N LYS A 185 -23.86 -51.43 -12.50
CA LYS A 185 -25.26 -51.10 -12.21
C LYS A 185 -25.58 -51.25 -10.73
N GLU A 186 -26.19 -50.20 -10.18
CA GLU A 186 -26.67 -50.13 -8.80
C GLU A 186 -27.83 -51.13 -8.57
N ALA A 187 -27.79 -51.81 -7.42
CA ALA A 187 -28.87 -52.64 -6.91
C ALA A 187 -29.89 -51.86 -6.07
N SER A 188 -29.52 -50.67 -5.58
CA SER A 188 -30.41 -49.65 -5.00
C SER A 188 -29.70 -48.29 -4.92
N VAL A 189 -30.45 -47.19 -5.03
CA VAL A 189 -29.96 -45.81 -4.85
C VAL A 189 -30.99 -45.02 -4.05
N ARG A 190 -30.52 -44.22 -3.09
CA ARG A 190 -31.26 -43.18 -2.39
C ARG A 190 -30.32 -42.00 -2.13
N VAL A 191 -30.74 -40.79 -2.46
CA VAL A 191 -30.07 -39.53 -2.09
C VAL A 191 -31.02 -38.69 -1.24
N GLY A 192 -30.48 -37.85 -0.36
CA GLY A 192 -31.29 -37.02 0.54
C GLY A 192 -31.88 -35.79 -0.15
N TYR A 193 -31.11 -35.23 -1.08
CA TYR A 193 -31.41 -34.09 -1.92
C TYR A 193 -30.83 -34.35 -3.33
N GLY A 194 -31.22 -33.54 -4.32
CA GLY A 194 -30.62 -33.56 -5.66
C GLY A 194 -30.80 -34.88 -6.42
N ARG A 195 -29.84 -35.17 -7.30
CA ARG A 195 -29.77 -36.38 -8.13
C ARG A 195 -28.49 -37.17 -7.84
N PHE A 196 -28.51 -38.45 -8.24
CA PHE A 196 -27.34 -39.33 -8.21
C PHE A 196 -26.55 -39.18 -9.51
N GLY A 197 -25.22 -39.02 -9.40
CA GLY A 197 -24.32 -38.83 -10.53
C GLY A 197 -23.35 -40.00 -10.71
N LYS A 198 -23.04 -40.30 -11.97
CA LYS A 198 -21.92 -41.16 -12.38
C LYS A 198 -20.93 -40.27 -13.12
N ASP A 199 -19.66 -40.30 -12.73
CA ASP A 199 -18.55 -39.55 -13.37
C ASP A 199 -18.69 -38.00 -13.40
N GLN A 200 -19.74 -37.45 -12.81
CA GLN A 200 -20.02 -36.00 -12.71
C GLN A 200 -20.82 -35.68 -11.43
N ASN A 201 -20.73 -34.44 -10.95
CA ASN A 201 -21.58 -33.86 -9.92
C ASN A 201 -22.82 -33.25 -10.57
N THR A 202 -24.00 -33.85 -10.36
CA THR A 202 -25.24 -33.49 -11.06
C THR A 202 -25.96 -32.26 -10.51
N GLU A 203 -25.47 -31.68 -9.41
CA GLU A 203 -26.02 -30.44 -8.82
C GLU A 203 -25.19 -29.19 -9.23
N MET A 204 -24.15 -29.38 -10.04
CA MET A 204 -23.40 -28.31 -10.69
C MET A 204 -23.88 -28.17 -12.14
N LYS A 205 -23.86 -26.93 -12.69
CA LYS A 205 -24.19 -26.64 -14.10
C LYS A 205 -23.04 -27.07 -15.04
N GLU A 206 -22.58 -26.24 -15.97
CA GLU A 206 -21.54 -26.63 -16.95
C GLU A 206 -20.22 -27.14 -16.31
N ASN A 207 -19.92 -26.69 -15.09
CA ASN A 207 -18.77 -27.12 -14.29
C ASN A 207 -18.95 -28.47 -13.54
N GLY A 208 -20.01 -29.24 -13.81
CA GLY A 208 -20.30 -30.51 -13.12
C GLY A 208 -19.46 -31.71 -13.54
N ASN A 209 -18.82 -31.68 -14.71
CA ASN A 209 -18.00 -32.78 -15.24
C ASN A 209 -16.89 -33.24 -14.28
N GLY A 210 -16.66 -34.56 -14.21
CA GLY A 210 -15.68 -35.16 -13.31
C GLY A 210 -16.07 -35.04 -11.83
N LEU A 211 -15.24 -35.60 -10.96
CA LEU A 211 -15.47 -35.66 -9.51
C LEU A 211 -14.27 -35.05 -8.78
N GLN A 212 -14.48 -33.87 -8.19
CA GLN A 212 -13.41 -33.07 -7.59
C GLN A 212 -13.34 -33.24 -6.07
N VAL A 213 -12.20 -33.68 -5.56
CA VAL A 213 -11.91 -33.86 -4.14
C VAL A 213 -10.58 -33.21 -3.77
N GLN A 214 -10.37 -32.86 -2.51
CA GLN A 214 -9.07 -32.38 -2.04
C GLN A 214 -8.20 -33.56 -1.58
N ILE A 215 -6.93 -33.59 -1.98
CA ILE A 215 -5.94 -34.59 -1.55
C ILE A 215 -4.62 -33.87 -1.22
N ASN A 216 -4.21 -33.88 0.04
CA ASN A 216 -3.09 -33.11 0.60
C ASN A 216 -3.16 -31.60 0.25
N GLY A 217 -4.37 -31.02 0.24
CA GLY A 217 -4.58 -29.64 -0.21
C GLY A 217 -4.70 -29.44 -1.74
N GLU A 218 -4.36 -30.42 -2.57
CA GLU A 218 -4.54 -30.33 -4.03
C GLU A 218 -6.01 -30.59 -4.40
N LYS A 219 -6.65 -29.72 -5.20
CA LYS A 219 -7.96 -30.01 -5.81
C LYS A 219 -7.77 -30.96 -7.00
N VAL A 220 -8.17 -32.22 -6.86
CA VAL A 220 -7.96 -33.27 -7.88
C VAL A 220 -9.31 -33.66 -8.48
N THR A 221 -9.44 -33.54 -9.80
CA THR A 221 -10.65 -33.94 -10.54
C THR A 221 -10.43 -35.30 -11.20
N PHE A 222 -11.16 -36.33 -10.74
CA PHE A 222 -11.12 -37.67 -11.33
C PHE A 222 -12.22 -37.84 -12.38
N PRO A 223 -11.96 -38.52 -13.52
CA PRO A 223 -12.96 -38.76 -14.55
C PRO A 223 -13.89 -39.94 -14.22
N LYS A 224 -13.55 -40.78 -13.22
CA LYS A 224 -14.36 -41.94 -12.81
C LYS A 224 -14.80 -41.89 -11.35
N GLY A 225 -16.03 -42.31 -11.07
CA GLY A 225 -16.59 -42.50 -9.72
C GLY A 225 -18.08 -42.22 -9.64
N ILE A 226 -18.61 -41.98 -8.43
CA ILE A 226 -20.02 -41.60 -8.23
C ILE A 226 -20.19 -40.38 -7.33
N PHE A 227 -21.32 -39.69 -7.53
CA PHE A 227 -21.77 -38.52 -6.80
C PHE A 227 -23.15 -38.76 -6.16
N ALA A 228 -23.35 -38.22 -4.97
CA ALA A 228 -24.60 -38.24 -4.22
C ALA A 228 -24.72 -36.99 -3.34
N HIS A 229 -25.86 -36.80 -2.67
CA HIS A 229 -26.01 -35.76 -1.65
C HIS A 229 -26.46 -36.38 -0.32
N ALA A 230 -25.83 -35.99 0.79
CA ALA A 230 -26.17 -36.53 2.10
C ALA A 230 -27.59 -36.12 2.56
N THR A 231 -28.27 -36.91 3.39
CA THR A 231 -27.94 -38.29 3.74
C THR A 231 -28.27 -39.25 2.58
N SER A 232 -27.32 -40.11 2.18
CA SER A 232 -27.43 -40.99 0.99
C SER A 232 -27.13 -42.46 1.27
N THR A 233 -27.60 -43.34 0.37
CA THR A 233 -27.36 -44.79 0.41
C THR A 233 -27.31 -45.36 -1.01
N VAL A 234 -26.18 -45.95 -1.39
CA VAL A 234 -25.98 -46.64 -2.68
C VAL A 234 -25.60 -48.09 -2.43
N ILE A 235 -26.22 -49.03 -3.13
CA ILE A 235 -25.98 -50.47 -2.96
C ILE A 235 -25.62 -51.11 -4.29
N TYR A 236 -24.56 -51.92 -4.33
CA TYR A 236 -24.16 -52.71 -5.50
C TYR A 236 -24.22 -54.22 -5.21
N ASP A 237 -24.47 -55.02 -6.25
CA ASP A 237 -24.29 -56.47 -6.27
C ASP A 237 -22.91 -56.79 -6.86
N VAL A 238 -21.98 -57.20 -6.00
CA VAL A 238 -20.61 -57.58 -6.33
C VAL A 238 -20.45 -59.10 -6.53
N SER A 239 -21.53 -59.89 -6.54
CA SER A 239 -21.50 -61.35 -6.63
C SER A 239 -20.73 -61.91 -7.84
N LYS A 240 -20.63 -61.13 -8.92
CA LYS A 240 -19.87 -61.48 -10.15
C LYS A 240 -18.36 -61.28 -10.02
N TYR A 241 -17.92 -60.44 -9.08
CA TYR A 241 -16.58 -59.82 -9.07
C TYR A 241 -15.79 -60.13 -7.79
N LYS A 242 -16.49 -60.34 -6.67
CA LYS A 242 -15.96 -60.52 -5.30
C LYS A 242 -14.79 -61.49 -5.11
N ASP A 243 -14.64 -62.47 -6.00
CA ASP A 243 -13.60 -63.51 -5.92
C ASP A 243 -12.32 -63.14 -6.73
N THR A 244 -12.33 -62.00 -7.43
CA THR A 244 -11.21 -61.43 -8.20
C THR A 244 -10.92 -59.99 -7.76
N TYR A 245 -11.97 -59.17 -7.72
CA TYR A 245 -11.97 -57.83 -7.18
C TYR A 245 -12.44 -57.90 -5.72
N THR A 246 -11.53 -58.30 -4.84
CA THR A 246 -11.83 -58.60 -3.42
C THR A 246 -12.07 -57.35 -2.57
N ASN A 247 -11.64 -56.18 -3.04
CA ASN A 247 -11.60 -54.96 -2.24
C ASN A 247 -12.49 -53.85 -2.84
N PHE A 248 -13.03 -52.99 -1.98
CA PHE A 248 -13.59 -51.70 -2.38
C PHE A 248 -12.53 -50.60 -2.19
N VAL A 249 -12.37 -49.73 -3.18
CA VAL A 249 -11.42 -48.61 -3.16
C VAL A 249 -12.10 -47.30 -3.57
N GLY A 250 -11.53 -46.17 -3.15
CA GLY A 250 -11.94 -44.84 -3.60
C GLY A 250 -11.48 -43.72 -2.66
N TYR A 251 -11.53 -42.47 -3.14
CA TYR A 251 -11.41 -41.27 -2.32
C TYR A 251 -12.80 -40.81 -1.90
N LEU A 252 -13.03 -40.76 -0.58
CA LEU A 252 -14.29 -40.36 0.03
C LEU A 252 -14.19 -38.89 0.48
N GLY A 253 -15.04 -38.00 0.00
CA GLY A 253 -15.02 -36.59 0.39
C GLY A 253 -16.27 -35.80 0.01
N VAL A 254 -16.27 -34.50 0.30
CA VAL A 254 -17.25 -33.54 -0.22
C VAL A 254 -16.68 -32.84 -1.47
N ASP A 255 -17.50 -32.58 -2.47
CA ASP A 255 -17.07 -31.92 -3.71
C ASP A 255 -16.50 -30.52 -3.44
N THR A 256 -15.24 -30.30 -3.78
CA THR A 256 -14.52 -29.04 -3.49
C THR A 256 -15.03 -27.83 -4.28
N ARG A 257 -15.94 -28.02 -5.24
CA ARG A 257 -16.66 -26.94 -5.95
C ARG A 257 -17.74 -26.29 -5.07
N THR A 258 -18.19 -26.93 -3.99
CA THR A 258 -19.28 -26.42 -3.12
C THR A 258 -18.81 -25.55 -1.94
N GLY A 259 -17.54 -25.70 -1.54
CA GLY A 259 -17.03 -25.18 -0.27
C GLY A 259 -17.10 -26.15 0.92
N GLY A 260 -17.66 -27.36 0.76
CA GLY A 260 -17.41 -28.49 1.68
C GLY A 260 -18.42 -28.74 2.82
N GLY A 261 -19.50 -27.95 2.90
CA GLY A 261 -20.56 -28.12 3.90
C GLY A 261 -20.07 -27.99 5.35
N ASN A 262 -20.71 -28.71 6.27
CA ASN A 262 -20.14 -28.97 7.60
C ASN A 262 -19.54 -30.39 7.74
N GLY A 263 -19.34 -31.04 6.58
CA GLY A 263 -18.72 -32.35 6.39
C GLY A 263 -19.71 -33.52 6.52
N VAL A 264 -19.33 -34.68 6.00
CA VAL A 264 -20.16 -35.89 5.98
C VAL A 264 -19.48 -37.06 6.69
N LYS A 265 -20.27 -38.07 7.10
CA LYS A 265 -19.77 -39.30 7.75
C LYS A 265 -20.05 -40.50 6.85
N PHE A 266 -19.00 -41.13 6.35
CA PHE A 266 -19.09 -42.32 5.51
C PHE A 266 -19.19 -43.59 6.36
N THR A 267 -20.09 -44.50 5.99
CA THR A 267 -20.13 -45.88 6.50
C THR A 267 -20.20 -46.84 5.33
N ILE A 268 -19.29 -47.83 5.30
CA ILE A 268 -19.25 -48.87 4.28
C ILE A 268 -19.56 -50.21 4.95
N SER A 269 -20.58 -50.92 4.45
CA SER A 269 -21.02 -52.21 5.00
C SER A 269 -21.21 -53.25 3.90
N VAL A 270 -21.06 -54.54 4.22
CA VAL A 270 -21.22 -55.67 3.28
C VAL A 270 -22.19 -56.73 3.77
N SER A 271 -22.83 -57.47 2.86
CA SER A 271 -23.81 -58.51 3.19
C SER A 271 -23.91 -59.63 2.13
N ASP A 272 -24.44 -60.79 2.51
CA ASP A 272 -24.88 -61.87 1.60
C ASP A 272 -26.35 -61.74 1.16
N ASN A 273 -27.12 -60.82 1.77
CA ASN A 273 -28.52 -60.54 1.49
C ASN A 273 -28.83 -59.04 1.67
N LYS A 274 -28.97 -58.29 0.57
CA LYS A 274 -29.23 -56.84 0.64
C LYS A 274 -30.55 -56.45 1.35
N ASP A 275 -31.53 -57.35 1.39
CA ASP A 275 -32.89 -57.05 1.84
C ASP A 275 -33.15 -57.44 3.33
N ASP A 276 -32.14 -57.95 4.06
CA ASP A 276 -32.18 -58.15 5.52
C ASP A 276 -31.24 -57.16 6.22
N GLU A 277 -31.80 -56.16 6.90
CA GLU A 277 -30.99 -55.10 7.51
C GLU A 277 -30.06 -55.60 8.63
N LYS A 278 -30.35 -56.76 9.24
CA LYS A 278 -29.48 -57.38 10.28
C LYS A 278 -28.29 -58.14 9.70
N SER A 279 -28.25 -58.35 8.38
CA SER A 279 -27.18 -59.08 7.70
C SER A 279 -26.01 -58.19 7.26
N TRP A 280 -26.15 -56.87 7.37
CA TRP A 280 -25.09 -55.91 7.04
C TRP A 280 -24.02 -55.86 8.13
N GLN A 281 -22.78 -56.11 7.71
CA GLN A 281 -21.59 -55.98 8.53
C GLN A 281 -20.82 -54.74 8.10
N THR A 282 -20.70 -53.74 8.96
CA THR A 282 -19.85 -52.57 8.71
C THR A 282 -18.38 -52.97 8.69
N ILE A 283 -17.67 -52.51 7.66
CA ILE A 283 -16.23 -52.75 7.44
C ILE A 283 -15.40 -51.46 7.50
N TYR A 284 -16.05 -50.29 7.42
CA TYR A 284 -15.43 -48.99 7.63
C TYR A 284 -16.47 -47.95 8.08
N GLN A 285 -16.04 -47.03 8.95
CA GLN A 285 -16.79 -45.83 9.34
C GLN A 285 -15.78 -44.69 9.51
N SER A 286 -16.05 -43.52 8.93
CA SER A 286 -15.17 -42.35 9.05
C SER A 286 -15.49 -41.50 10.29
N GLY A 287 -14.61 -40.54 10.59
CA GLY A 287 -15.01 -39.32 11.29
C GLY A 287 -15.81 -38.39 10.36
N VAL A 288 -15.91 -37.11 10.72
CA VAL A 288 -16.39 -36.08 9.79
C VAL A 288 -15.34 -35.86 8.70
N VAL A 289 -15.76 -35.91 7.44
CA VAL A 289 -14.93 -35.67 6.26
C VAL A 289 -15.46 -34.43 5.54
N GLY A 290 -14.64 -33.40 5.42
CA GLY A 290 -14.97 -32.16 4.70
C GLY A 290 -14.39 -32.15 3.28
N LEU A 291 -13.71 -31.05 2.92
CA LEU A 291 -12.99 -30.90 1.66
C LEU A 291 -11.86 -31.94 1.49
N GLU A 292 -11.06 -32.15 2.55
CA GLU A 292 -9.92 -33.07 2.56
C GLU A 292 -10.40 -34.53 2.61
N SER A 293 -10.17 -35.26 1.52
CA SER A 293 -10.75 -36.58 1.28
C SER A 293 -9.95 -37.72 1.92
N VAL A 294 -10.64 -38.82 2.22
CA VAL A 294 -10.04 -40.03 2.79
C VAL A 294 -10.00 -41.13 1.75
N TYR A 295 -8.80 -41.57 1.37
CA TYR A 295 -8.65 -42.77 0.55
C TYR A 295 -8.92 -44.03 1.40
N VAL A 296 -9.72 -44.96 0.85
CA VAL A 296 -10.00 -46.26 1.45
C VAL A 296 -9.59 -47.41 0.53
N ASN A 297 -9.16 -48.52 1.12
CA ASN A 297 -8.95 -49.80 0.45
C ASN A 297 -9.38 -50.93 1.42
N LEU A 298 -10.57 -51.47 1.21
CA LEU A 298 -11.31 -52.28 2.20
C LEU A 298 -11.60 -53.68 1.65
N ASP A 299 -11.25 -54.72 2.40
CA ASP A 299 -11.57 -56.12 2.08
C ASP A 299 -13.10 -56.35 2.19
N MET A 300 -13.75 -56.77 1.09
CA MET A 300 -15.20 -57.02 1.06
C MET A 300 -15.60 -58.39 1.62
N GLN A 301 -14.64 -59.15 2.16
CA GLN A 301 -14.86 -60.40 2.91
C GLN A 301 -15.64 -61.49 2.15
N GLY A 302 -15.52 -61.49 0.82
CA GLY A 302 -16.18 -62.45 -0.07
C GLY A 302 -17.71 -62.37 -0.10
N LYS A 303 -18.29 -61.26 0.38
CA LYS A 303 -19.73 -60.97 0.41
C LYS A 303 -20.31 -60.65 -0.97
N LYS A 304 -21.65 -60.66 -1.08
CA LYS A 304 -22.39 -60.44 -2.34
C LYS A 304 -22.77 -58.99 -2.59
N TYR A 305 -23.02 -58.22 -1.54
CA TYR A 305 -23.50 -56.86 -1.64
C TYR A 305 -22.63 -55.93 -0.81
N ILE A 306 -22.52 -54.69 -1.26
CA ILE A 306 -21.88 -53.57 -0.55
C ILE A 306 -22.84 -52.38 -0.51
N LYS A 307 -22.95 -51.76 0.67
CA LYS A 307 -23.73 -50.56 0.96
C LYS A 307 -22.76 -49.43 1.26
N LEU A 308 -22.84 -48.38 0.46
CA LEU A 308 -22.15 -47.11 0.63
C LEU A 308 -23.17 -46.15 1.27
N TYR A 309 -22.93 -45.73 2.50
CA TYR A 309 -23.76 -44.77 3.23
C TYR A 309 -22.93 -43.51 3.50
N ALA A 310 -23.56 -42.34 3.35
CA ALA A 310 -22.97 -41.08 3.76
C ALA A 310 -24.04 -40.25 4.48
N GLU A 311 -23.78 -39.94 5.74
CA GLU A 311 -24.63 -39.19 6.65
C GLU A 311 -24.19 -37.74 6.72
N ASP A 312 -25.12 -36.81 6.86
CA ASP A 312 -24.80 -35.40 7.12
C ASP A 312 -24.14 -35.19 8.49
N ASN A 313 -23.58 -34.01 8.72
CA ASN A 313 -23.08 -33.60 10.03
C ASN A 313 -23.98 -32.57 10.71
N GLY A 314 -25.31 -32.74 10.57
CA GLY A 314 -26.34 -31.95 11.25
C GLY A 314 -26.91 -30.80 10.43
N SER A 315 -26.25 -30.40 9.35
CA SER A 315 -26.82 -29.57 8.29
C SER A 315 -26.37 -30.12 6.96
N ALA A 316 -27.31 -30.62 6.14
CA ALA A 316 -27.00 -31.18 4.83
C ALA A 316 -26.56 -30.12 3.79
N THR A 317 -26.53 -28.83 4.16
CA THR A 317 -26.25 -27.74 3.21
C THR A 317 -24.83 -27.85 2.66
N LYS A 318 -24.72 -28.08 1.34
CA LYS A 318 -23.46 -28.34 0.59
C LYS A 318 -22.82 -29.71 0.84
N ASP A 319 -23.54 -30.68 1.40
CA ASP A 319 -23.06 -32.06 1.57
C ASP A 319 -23.12 -32.88 0.26
N HIS A 320 -22.42 -32.38 -0.76
CA HIS A 320 -22.25 -32.98 -2.08
C HIS A 320 -21.21 -34.10 -2.00
N VAL A 321 -21.67 -35.29 -1.63
CA VAL A 321 -20.87 -36.51 -1.40
C VAL A 321 -20.23 -37.00 -2.70
N VAL A 322 -18.92 -37.20 -2.66
CA VAL A 322 -18.12 -37.73 -3.77
C VAL A 322 -17.40 -39.01 -3.35
N TYR A 323 -17.52 -40.03 -4.20
CA TYR A 323 -16.72 -41.25 -4.19
C TYR A 323 -15.84 -41.26 -5.46
N ALA A 324 -14.73 -40.52 -5.43
CA ALA A 324 -13.86 -40.30 -6.59
C ALA A 324 -12.88 -41.47 -6.81
N ASN A 325 -12.62 -41.81 -8.07
CA ASN A 325 -11.83 -42.98 -8.49
C ASN A 325 -12.29 -44.29 -7.80
N ALA A 326 -13.59 -44.38 -7.50
CA ALA A 326 -14.13 -45.44 -6.65
C ALA A 326 -14.56 -46.68 -7.46
N GLY A 327 -14.33 -47.86 -6.90
CA GLY A 327 -14.61 -49.12 -7.58
C GLY A 327 -14.28 -50.38 -6.78
N PHE A 328 -14.46 -51.53 -7.42
CA PHE A 328 -14.06 -52.83 -6.91
C PHE A 328 -12.70 -53.20 -7.51
N ALA A 329 -11.72 -53.49 -6.67
CA ALA A 329 -10.33 -53.62 -7.07
C ALA A 329 -9.66 -54.91 -6.57
N THR A 330 -8.57 -55.31 -7.23
CA THR A 330 -7.69 -56.36 -6.73
C THR A 330 -6.96 -55.89 -5.47
N LYS A 331 -6.53 -56.83 -4.62
CA LYS A 331 -5.89 -56.53 -3.33
C LYS A 331 -4.56 -55.76 -3.46
N ASP A 332 -3.92 -55.82 -4.63
CA ASP A 332 -2.68 -55.12 -5.01
C ASP A 332 -2.93 -53.84 -5.84
N TYR A 333 -4.17 -53.33 -5.87
CA TYR A 333 -4.48 -52.04 -6.49
C TYR A 333 -3.93 -50.88 -5.66
N ASN A 334 -3.23 -49.99 -6.34
CA ASN A 334 -2.76 -48.71 -5.83
C ASN A 334 -3.19 -47.62 -6.83
N PRO A 335 -3.91 -46.56 -6.42
CA PRO A 335 -4.34 -45.50 -7.33
C PRO A 335 -3.14 -44.75 -7.93
N LEU A 336 -1.99 -44.77 -7.23
CA LEU A 336 -0.78 -44.11 -7.69
C LEU A 336 -0.09 -44.83 -8.86
N ASP A 337 -0.39 -46.12 -9.11
CA ASP A 337 0.13 -46.89 -10.27
C ASP A 337 -0.26 -46.25 -11.63
N SER A 338 -1.27 -45.36 -11.63
CA SER A 338 -1.73 -44.65 -12.83
C SER A 338 -0.86 -43.44 -13.21
N TYR A 339 0.06 -43.01 -12.35
CA TYR A 339 0.92 -41.83 -12.55
C TYR A 339 2.33 -42.22 -13.01
N SER A 340 3.01 -41.32 -13.73
CA SER A 340 4.17 -41.69 -14.56
C SER A 340 5.28 -40.64 -14.65
N ALA A 341 5.13 -39.48 -14.02
CA ALA A 341 6.23 -38.54 -13.82
C ALA A 341 7.25 -39.13 -12.82
N PRO A 342 8.56 -38.85 -12.94
CA PRO A 342 9.60 -39.37 -12.05
C PRO A 342 9.63 -38.66 -10.68
N ILE A 343 8.47 -38.53 -10.04
CA ILE A 343 8.22 -37.77 -8.81
C ILE A 343 7.39 -38.61 -7.82
N LYS A 344 7.54 -38.37 -6.52
CA LYS A 344 6.77 -39.07 -5.46
C LYS A 344 5.73 -38.16 -4.79
N PRO A 345 4.71 -38.70 -4.11
CA PRO A 345 3.87 -37.94 -3.19
C PRO A 345 4.69 -37.27 -2.07
N LEU A 346 4.21 -36.13 -1.56
CA LEU A 346 4.91 -35.33 -0.54
C LEU A 346 5.30 -36.15 0.71
N ALA A 347 4.38 -37.01 1.17
CA ALA A 347 4.57 -37.84 2.35
C ALA A 347 5.70 -38.88 2.21
N GLU A 348 6.00 -39.37 1.00
CA GLU A 348 7.13 -40.28 0.76
C GLU A 348 8.47 -39.53 0.84
N TYR A 349 8.54 -38.32 0.27
CA TYR A 349 9.73 -37.48 0.41
C TYR A 349 9.97 -37.11 1.87
N ASP A 350 8.95 -36.68 2.61
CA ASP A 350 9.07 -36.39 4.03
C ASP A 350 9.55 -37.63 4.81
N GLN A 351 9.02 -38.82 4.50
CA GLN A 351 9.45 -40.08 5.13
C GLN A 351 10.89 -40.50 4.78
N GLU A 352 11.43 -40.09 3.63
CA GLU A 352 12.85 -40.31 3.30
C GLU A 352 13.76 -39.25 3.93
N LEU A 353 13.39 -37.98 3.81
CA LEU A 353 14.20 -36.85 4.25
C LEU A 353 14.27 -36.74 5.79
N SER A 354 13.22 -37.10 6.53
CA SER A 354 13.21 -37.10 8.00
C SER A 354 14.20 -38.11 8.64
N LYS A 355 14.89 -38.92 7.84
CA LYS A 355 15.90 -39.90 8.28
C LYS A 355 17.34 -39.38 8.10
N ILE A 356 17.52 -38.23 7.45
CA ILE A 356 18.84 -37.64 7.19
C ILE A 356 19.41 -37.05 8.48
N ASN A 357 20.71 -37.25 8.73
CA ASN A 357 21.42 -36.48 9.73
C ASN A 357 21.71 -35.07 9.17
N TYR A 358 20.91 -34.08 9.56
CA TYR A 358 21.06 -32.70 9.13
C TYR A 358 22.41 -32.05 9.51
N ASN A 359 23.14 -32.61 10.47
CA ASN A 359 24.49 -32.16 10.84
C ASN A 359 25.58 -32.70 9.89
N ASP A 360 25.26 -33.69 9.06
CA ASP A 360 26.16 -34.26 8.05
C ASP A 360 25.97 -33.55 6.71
N VAL A 361 26.83 -32.57 6.44
CA VAL A 361 26.85 -31.78 5.20
C VAL A 361 27.02 -32.68 3.95
N GLY A 362 27.60 -33.88 4.08
CA GLY A 362 27.67 -34.87 3.01
C GLY A 362 26.29 -35.43 2.68
N GLN A 363 25.58 -35.97 3.69
CA GLN A 363 24.24 -36.53 3.52
C GLN A 363 23.23 -35.48 3.02
N VAL A 364 23.33 -34.23 3.49
CA VAL A 364 22.50 -33.12 2.99
C VAL A 364 22.78 -32.86 1.51
N LYS A 365 24.05 -32.83 1.09
CA LYS A 365 24.44 -32.61 -0.32
C LYS A 365 24.01 -33.75 -1.24
N GLU A 366 24.12 -35.00 -0.79
CA GLU A 366 23.65 -36.19 -1.53
C GLU A 366 22.12 -36.19 -1.78
N ASN A 367 21.34 -35.48 -0.95
CA ASN A 367 19.88 -35.44 -1.04
C ASN A 367 19.30 -34.11 -1.56
N ILE A 368 20.12 -33.16 -2.03
CA ILE A 368 19.68 -31.86 -2.59
C ILE A 368 18.54 -32.03 -3.60
N ASN A 369 18.68 -32.94 -4.57
CA ASN A 369 17.64 -33.12 -5.58
C ASN A 369 16.32 -33.62 -4.97
N LYS A 370 16.37 -34.49 -3.95
CA LYS A 370 15.14 -34.92 -3.25
C LYS A 370 14.49 -33.78 -2.48
N ILE A 371 15.27 -32.91 -1.84
CA ILE A 371 14.76 -31.73 -1.11
C ILE A 371 14.07 -30.76 -2.08
N TYR A 372 14.63 -30.55 -3.27
CA TYR A 372 14.02 -29.72 -4.31
C TYR A 372 12.83 -30.39 -5.00
N GLN A 373 12.84 -31.71 -5.23
CA GLN A 373 11.67 -32.45 -5.71
C GLN A 373 10.52 -32.42 -4.69
N ARG A 374 10.83 -32.60 -3.40
CA ARG A 374 9.89 -32.44 -2.27
C ARG A 374 9.24 -31.06 -2.28
N GLU A 375 10.03 -30.01 -2.48
CA GLU A 375 9.52 -28.64 -2.59
C GLU A 375 8.74 -28.37 -3.88
N LEU A 376 9.11 -28.99 -5.02
CA LEU A 376 8.33 -28.91 -6.25
C LEU A 376 6.92 -29.49 -6.04
N VAL A 377 6.81 -30.65 -5.38
CA VAL A 377 5.53 -31.27 -5.03
C VAL A 377 4.75 -30.41 -4.02
N ASN A 378 5.42 -29.88 -2.99
CA ASN A 378 4.85 -28.97 -2.00
C ASN A 378 4.27 -27.68 -2.62
N ARG A 379 4.85 -27.20 -3.74
CA ARG A 379 4.39 -26.00 -4.46
C ARG A 379 3.34 -26.30 -5.53
N ALA A 380 3.60 -27.27 -6.40
CA ALA A 380 2.80 -27.50 -7.60
C ALA A 380 1.72 -28.57 -7.43
N GLY A 381 1.93 -29.52 -6.52
CA GLY A 381 1.08 -30.70 -6.35
C GLY A 381 1.53 -31.90 -7.17
N PHE A 382 1.48 -33.09 -6.57
CA PHE A 382 1.84 -34.37 -7.20
C PHE A 382 0.94 -34.68 -8.40
N TYR A 383 -0.37 -34.40 -8.29
CA TYR A 383 -1.34 -34.67 -9.34
C TYR A 383 -1.17 -33.67 -10.50
N THR A 384 -0.98 -32.39 -10.19
CA THR A 384 -0.68 -31.33 -11.17
C THR A 384 0.58 -31.62 -12.00
N ILE A 385 1.66 -32.04 -11.35
CA ILE A 385 2.93 -32.39 -12.02
C ILE A 385 2.69 -33.54 -13.02
N ASN A 386 1.92 -34.54 -12.63
CA ASN A 386 1.57 -35.67 -13.49
C ASN A 386 0.59 -35.31 -14.61
N GLU A 387 -0.31 -34.36 -14.39
CA GLU A 387 -1.21 -33.85 -15.42
C GLU A 387 -0.39 -33.18 -16.54
N VAL A 388 0.48 -32.23 -16.21
CA VAL A 388 1.35 -31.55 -17.19
C VAL A 388 2.32 -32.53 -17.88
N TYR A 389 2.80 -33.55 -17.17
CA TYR A 389 3.66 -34.60 -17.74
C TYR A 389 2.96 -35.47 -18.81
N LYS A 390 1.63 -35.63 -18.74
CA LYS A 390 0.82 -36.39 -19.72
C LYS A 390 0.07 -35.50 -20.73
N MET A 391 -0.05 -34.21 -20.45
CA MET A 391 -0.77 -33.22 -21.27
C MET A 391 -0.32 -33.24 -22.73
N GLU A 392 -1.29 -33.09 -23.65
CA GLU A 392 -1.09 -33.15 -25.11
C GLU A 392 -0.23 -34.36 -25.53
N GLU A 393 -0.69 -35.58 -25.18
CA GLU A 393 -0.01 -36.86 -25.45
C GLU A 393 1.44 -36.96 -24.90
N GLY A 394 1.79 -36.13 -23.91
CA GLY A 394 3.13 -36.06 -23.33
C GLY A 394 4.05 -35.02 -23.98
N LYS A 395 3.50 -34.03 -24.69
CA LYS A 395 4.22 -32.88 -25.31
C LYS A 395 5.26 -32.22 -24.39
N TYR A 396 5.01 -32.18 -23.08
CA TYR A 396 5.88 -31.54 -22.09
C TYR A 396 6.78 -32.51 -21.32
N LYS A 397 6.72 -33.81 -21.62
CA LYS A 397 7.41 -34.88 -20.89
C LYS A 397 8.92 -34.67 -20.78
N ASP A 398 9.60 -34.31 -21.86
CA ASP A 398 11.05 -34.09 -21.87
C ASP A 398 11.45 -32.88 -21.00
N ALA A 399 10.70 -31.79 -21.08
CA ALA A 399 10.90 -30.60 -20.25
C ALA A 399 10.69 -30.91 -18.76
N MET A 400 9.66 -31.70 -18.44
CA MET A 400 9.37 -32.14 -17.08
C MET A 400 10.43 -33.13 -16.56
N ASN A 401 10.98 -34.01 -17.40
CA ASN A 401 12.12 -34.86 -17.03
C ASN A 401 13.35 -34.01 -16.71
N TYR A 402 13.75 -33.12 -17.62
CA TYR A 402 14.88 -32.20 -17.46
C TYR A 402 14.78 -31.41 -16.14
N LEU A 403 13.59 -30.86 -15.86
CA LEU A 403 13.30 -30.15 -14.62
C LEU A 403 13.33 -31.08 -13.39
N ILE A 404 12.60 -32.19 -13.36
CA ILE A 404 12.51 -33.07 -12.17
C ILE A 404 13.85 -33.75 -11.86
N ASN A 405 14.68 -34.03 -12.86
CA ASN A 405 16.02 -34.57 -12.70
C ASN A 405 17.05 -33.51 -12.24
N ASN A 406 16.69 -32.22 -12.22
CA ASN A 406 17.59 -31.09 -12.01
C ASN A 406 18.75 -31.06 -13.03
N GLU A 407 18.49 -31.43 -14.28
CA GLU A 407 19.45 -31.31 -15.37
C GLU A 407 19.85 -29.83 -15.54
N ASP A 408 21.15 -29.59 -15.72
CA ASP A 408 21.80 -28.26 -15.72
C ASP A 408 21.43 -27.31 -14.56
N ASN A 409 21.03 -27.80 -13.38
CA ASN A 409 20.53 -26.99 -12.25
C ASN A 409 19.16 -26.33 -12.50
N SER A 410 18.37 -26.83 -13.45
CA SER A 410 17.02 -26.31 -13.75
C SER A 410 16.10 -26.25 -12.53
N LEU A 411 16.02 -27.33 -11.74
CA LEU A 411 15.19 -27.36 -10.51
C LEU A 411 15.74 -26.43 -9.44
N TYR A 412 17.06 -26.40 -9.27
CA TYR A 412 17.76 -25.49 -8.36
C TYR A 412 17.37 -24.04 -8.64
N TYR A 413 17.38 -23.58 -9.89
CA TYR A 413 16.98 -22.21 -10.23
C TYR A 413 15.47 -22.01 -10.07
N TYR A 414 14.64 -23.00 -10.42
CA TYR A 414 13.18 -22.94 -10.30
C TYR A 414 12.71 -22.85 -8.83
N ILE A 415 13.32 -23.60 -7.93
CA ILE A 415 12.98 -23.59 -6.50
C ILE A 415 13.54 -22.35 -5.77
N ASN A 416 14.74 -21.88 -6.18
CA ASN A 416 15.40 -20.72 -5.58
C ASN A 416 14.99 -19.37 -6.20
N GLY A 417 14.29 -19.35 -7.34
CA GLY A 417 13.80 -18.14 -8.03
C GLY A 417 12.67 -17.33 -7.35
N GLY A 418 12.38 -17.61 -6.09
CA GLY A 418 11.23 -17.07 -5.37
C GLY A 418 9.93 -17.87 -5.60
N PRO A 419 8.78 -17.33 -5.20
CA PRO A 419 7.47 -17.90 -5.51
C PRO A 419 7.01 -17.55 -6.93
N LYS A 420 5.91 -18.16 -7.38
CA LYS A 420 5.05 -17.61 -8.43
C LYS A 420 4.46 -16.23 -8.01
N PRO A 421 3.98 -15.41 -8.96
CA PRO A 421 3.08 -14.28 -8.67
C PRO A 421 1.85 -14.69 -7.85
N ALA A 422 1.30 -13.75 -7.08
CA ALA A 422 0.17 -13.98 -6.17
C ALA A 422 -1.03 -14.64 -6.88
N GLN A 423 -1.47 -14.05 -8.00
CA GLN A 423 -2.58 -14.51 -8.84
C GLN A 423 -2.26 -15.74 -9.72
N GLY A 424 -1.00 -16.22 -9.74
CA GLY A 424 -0.58 -17.33 -10.60
C GLY A 424 -0.96 -18.72 -10.08
N ASN A 425 -0.70 -19.76 -10.87
CA ASN A 425 -0.64 -21.14 -10.42
C ASN A 425 0.60 -21.86 -11.01
N TYR A 426 1.08 -22.92 -10.36
CA TYR A 426 2.29 -23.62 -10.82
C TYR A 426 2.05 -24.54 -12.04
N LYS A 427 0.80 -24.94 -12.32
CA LYS A 427 0.44 -25.68 -13.56
C LYS A 427 0.84 -24.88 -14.80
N ASN A 428 0.47 -23.61 -14.82
CA ASN A 428 0.78 -22.68 -15.91
C ASN A 428 2.29 -22.40 -16.01
N SER A 429 2.99 -22.26 -14.88
CA SER A 429 4.45 -22.13 -14.85
C SER A 429 5.16 -23.35 -15.46
N LEU A 430 4.69 -24.57 -15.15
CA LEU A 430 5.23 -25.81 -15.74
C LEU A 430 4.92 -25.92 -17.24
N ILE A 431 3.72 -25.51 -17.68
CA ILE A 431 3.35 -25.45 -19.11
C ILE A 431 4.20 -24.40 -19.85
N ALA A 432 4.44 -23.22 -19.25
CA ALA A 432 5.28 -22.17 -19.81
C ALA A 432 6.74 -22.63 -19.94
N PHE A 433 7.30 -23.26 -18.90
CA PHE A 433 8.62 -23.90 -18.98
C PHE A 433 8.65 -25.00 -20.06
N GLY A 434 7.57 -25.78 -20.19
CA GLY A 434 7.42 -26.80 -21.24
C GLY A 434 7.43 -26.22 -22.66
N LYS A 435 6.72 -25.11 -22.90
CA LYS A 435 6.78 -24.36 -24.17
C LYS A 435 8.20 -23.86 -24.45
N LEU A 436 8.83 -23.24 -23.46
CA LEU A 436 10.19 -22.69 -23.54
C LEU A 436 11.23 -23.77 -23.84
N TYR A 437 11.22 -24.89 -23.12
CA TYR A 437 12.13 -26.01 -23.36
C TYR A 437 11.95 -26.61 -24.76
N ASN A 438 10.71 -26.80 -25.21
CA ASN A 438 10.46 -27.36 -26.54
C ASN A 438 10.93 -26.46 -27.69
N ALA A 439 11.01 -25.13 -27.48
CA ALA A 439 11.57 -24.18 -28.44
C ALA A 439 13.08 -23.92 -28.27
N HIS A 440 13.60 -23.94 -27.03
CA HIS A 440 14.93 -23.37 -26.68
C HIS A 440 15.85 -24.29 -25.86
N LYS A 441 15.57 -25.59 -25.70
CA LYS A 441 16.45 -26.52 -24.94
C LYS A 441 17.91 -26.59 -25.38
N ASP A 442 18.24 -26.17 -26.61
CA ASP A 442 19.63 -26.05 -27.06
C ASP A 442 20.33 -24.79 -26.49
N ASP A 443 19.60 -23.71 -26.22
CA ASP A 443 20.13 -22.50 -25.57
C ASP A 443 20.49 -22.74 -24.09
N PHE A 444 19.83 -23.69 -23.43
CA PHE A 444 20.05 -24.00 -22.00
C PHE A 444 21.36 -24.75 -21.73
N LYS A 445 21.99 -25.28 -22.79
CA LYS A 445 23.32 -25.90 -22.74
C LYS A 445 24.43 -24.85 -22.59
N ASP A 446 24.13 -23.59 -22.90
CA ASP A 446 25.07 -22.48 -22.73
C ASP A 446 25.36 -22.24 -21.24
N GLN A 447 26.64 -22.14 -20.91
CA GLN A 447 27.14 -21.93 -19.55
C GLN A 447 27.59 -20.48 -19.31
N THR A 448 27.52 -19.61 -20.33
CA THR A 448 27.92 -18.19 -20.22
C THR A 448 27.10 -17.43 -19.19
N ASP A 449 27.76 -16.46 -18.56
CA ASP A 449 27.23 -15.57 -17.52
C ASP A 449 26.38 -16.33 -16.46
N ASP A 450 26.89 -17.45 -15.91
CA ASP A 450 26.12 -18.40 -15.06
C ASP A 450 24.77 -18.81 -15.67
N LYS A 451 24.82 -19.54 -16.80
CA LYS A 451 23.64 -20.17 -17.44
C LYS A 451 22.49 -19.17 -17.69
N PHE A 452 22.81 -17.96 -18.15
CA PHE A 452 21.84 -16.88 -18.34
C PHE A 452 20.57 -17.31 -19.08
N ASN A 453 20.70 -18.09 -20.17
CA ASN A 453 19.56 -18.58 -20.95
C ASN A 453 18.57 -19.42 -20.12
N LEU A 454 19.06 -20.27 -19.21
CA LEU A 454 18.21 -21.10 -18.35
C LEU A 454 17.56 -20.27 -17.23
N ARG A 455 18.31 -19.33 -16.63
CA ARG A 455 17.76 -18.37 -15.64
C ARG A 455 16.67 -17.48 -16.24
N LEU A 456 16.86 -17.01 -17.48
CA LEU A 456 15.86 -16.23 -18.21
C LEU A 456 14.59 -17.05 -18.48
N ALA A 457 14.72 -18.27 -19.01
CA ALA A 457 13.57 -19.15 -19.27
C ALA A 457 12.78 -19.46 -17.98
N ILE A 458 13.46 -19.70 -16.85
CA ILE A 458 12.80 -19.94 -15.56
C ILE A 458 12.12 -18.68 -15.02
N SER A 459 12.73 -17.51 -15.19
CA SER A 459 12.13 -16.21 -14.81
C SER A 459 10.84 -15.95 -15.61
N VAL A 460 10.88 -16.19 -16.93
CA VAL A 460 9.71 -16.05 -17.82
C VAL A 460 8.62 -17.07 -17.47
N ALA A 461 8.97 -18.34 -17.24
CA ALA A 461 8.02 -19.37 -16.83
C ALA A 461 7.28 -19.00 -15.52
N SER A 462 8.00 -18.43 -14.54
CA SER A 462 7.41 -18.02 -13.26
C SER A 462 6.37 -16.89 -13.41
N VAL A 463 6.64 -15.86 -14.22
CA VAL A 463 5.68 -14.75 -14.42
C VAL A 463 4.46 -15.21 -15.23
N TYR A 464 4.66 -16.13 -16.18
CA TYR A 464 3.59 -16.81 -16.91
C TYR A 464 2.83 -17.88 -16.09
N ALA A 465 3.05 -17.96 -14.77
CA ALA A 465 2.13 -18.66 -13.86
C ALA A 465 0.71 -18.05 -13.85
N ASN A 466 0.56 -16.77 -14.17
CA ASN A 466 -0.74 -16.09 -14.24
C ASN A 466 -1.68 -16.79 -15.26
N PRO A 467 -2.89 -17.24 -14.87
CA PRO A 467 -3.90 -17.74 -15.82
C PRO A 467 -4.22 -16.79 -16.97
N ASN A 468 -4.02 -15.48 -16.75
CA ASN A 468 -4.21 -14.46 -17.76
C ASN A 468 -2.94 -14.10 -18.56
N GLY A 469 -1.77 -14.69 -18.29
CA GLY A 469 -0.49 -14.27 -18.86
C GLY A 469 -0.01 -12.90 -18.36
N VAL A 470 1.02 -12.34 -18.99
CA VAL A 470 1.65 -11.05 -18.59
C VAL A 470 1.04 -9.89 -19.37
N LYS A 471 -0.28 -9.66 -19.20
CA LYS A 471 -1.05 -8.65 -19.94
C LYS A 471 -0.54 -7.21 -19.73
N PHE A 472 -0.81 -6.36 -20.74
CA PHE A 472 -0.74 -4.90 -20.61
C PHE A 472 -1.51 -4.40 -19.39
N TRP A 473 -0.99 -3.36 -18.74
CA TRP A 473 -1.52 -2.89 -17.45
C TRP A 473 -2.87 -2.17 -17.54
N GLN A 474 -3.24 -1.65 -18.72
CA GLN A 474 -4.56 -1.06 -18.98
C GLN A 474 -5.43 -2.08 -19.71
N THR A 475 -6.66 -2.26 -19.25
CA THR A 475 -7.65 -3.10 -19.94
C THR A 475 -7.93 -2.57 -21.35
N SER A 476 -8.09 -3.51 -22.28
CA SER A 476 -8.42 -3.30 -23.69
C SER A 476 -9.66 -4.14 -24.02
N SER A 477 -10.65 -3.56 -24.70
CA SER A 477 -11.85 -4.28 -25.13
C SER A 477 -11.56 -5.35 -26.19
N LYS A 478 -10.48 -5.21 -26.97
CA LYS A 478 -9.90 -6.30 -27.75
C LYS A 478 -8.88 -7.08 -26.89
N PRO A 479 -9.02 -8.42 -26.74
CA PRO A 479 -7.98 -9.25 -26.12
C PRO A 479 -6.74 -9.36 -27.03
N TYR A 480 -5.57 -9.45 -26.41
CA TYR A 480 -4.28 -9.72 -27.05
C TYR A 480 -3.60 -10.91 -26.37
N SER A 481 -2.84 -11.71 -27.13
CA SER A 481 -2.30 -12.99 -26.67
C SER A 481 -0.80 -12.94 -26.38
N GLU A 482 -0.47 -13.11 -25.11
CA GLU A 482 0.90 -13.16 -24.61
C GLU A 482 1.48 -14.58 -24.70
N ASP A 483 2.75 -14.74 -25.11
CA ASP A 483 3.44 -16.04 -25.23
C ASP A 483 4.83 -16.03 -24.57
N PRO A 484 5.13 -16.99 -23.65
CA PRO A 484 6.42 -17.03 -22.98
C PRO A 484 7.60 -17.26 -23.93
N VAL A 485 7.41 -17.96 -25.06
CA VAL A 485 8.50 -18.17 -26.04
C VAL A 485 8.85 -16.85 -26.71
N ARG A 486 7.86 -16.02 -27.06
CA ARG A 486 8.07 -14.64 -27.51
C ARG A 486 8.77 -13.77 -26.45
N ARG A 487 8.28 -13.75 -25.20
CA ARG A 487 8.91 -13.01 -24.08
C ARG A 487 10.39 -13.33 -23.91
N TYR A 488 10.73 -14.62 -23.97
CA TYR A 488 12.11 -15.10 -23.88
C TYR A 488 12.99 -14.57 -25.02
N ASN A 489 12.52 -14.68 -26.27
CA ASN A 489 13.25 -14.17 -27.44
C ASN A 489 13.41 -12.65 -27.41
N THR A 490 12.37 -11.92 -27.01
CA THR A 490 12.41 -10.46 -26.80
C THR A 490 13.55 -10.08 -25.86
N TYR A 491 13.62 -10.68 -24.66
CA TYR A 491 14.68 -10.35 -23.71
C TYR A 491 16.08 -10.78 -24.16
N LYS A 492 16.21 -11.93 -24.84
CA LYS A 492 17.47 -12.41 -25.41
C LYS A 492 18.02 -11.46 -26.49
N GLU A 493 17.15 -10.86 -27.31
CA GLU A 493 17.49 -9.85 -28.33
C GLU A 493 17.82 -8.48 -27.70
N LEU A 494 17.09 -8.06 -26.67
CA LEU A 494 17.37 -6.83 -25.92
C LEU A 494 18.74 -6.88 -25.22
N SER A 495 19.13 -8.05 -24.69
CA SER A 495 20.32 -8.25 -23.86
C SER A 495 21.51 -8.93 -24.55
N LYS A 496 21.56 -8.95 -25.88
CA LYS A 496 22.78 -9.33 -26.61
C LYS A 496 23.86 -8.26 -26.47
N ASP A 497 25.12 -8.63 -26.67
CA ASP A 497 26.23 -7.67 -26.64
C ASP A 497 26.08 -6.63 -27.78
N ASN A 498 26.16 -5.35 -27.43
CA ASN A 498 25.83 -4.20 -28.30
C ASN A 498 24.33 -4.14 -28.70
N GLY A 499 23.46 -4.79 -27.93
CA GLY A 499 22.00 -4.73 -28.08
C GLY A 499 21.38 -3.45 -27.49
N PRO A 500 20.04 -3.31 -27.56
CA PRO A 500 19.31 -2.14 -27.06
C PRO A 500 19.62 -1.72 -25.61
N MET A 501 19.89 -2.67 -24.70
CA MET A 501 20.30 -2.35 -23.33
C MET A 501 21.67 -1.66 -23.29
N ASP A 502 22.63 -2.09 -24.12
CA ASP A 502 23.95 -1.48 -24.22
C ASP A 502 23.89 -0.12 -24.95
N GLU A 503 23.04 0.02 -25.97
CA GLU A 503 22.84 1.31 -26.63
C GLU A 503 22.28 2.36 -25.65
N ALA A 504 21.31 1.98 -24.81
CA ALA A 504 20.82 2.84 -23.73
C ALA A 504 21.91 3.18 -22.71
N ALA A 505 22.73 2.22 -22.29
CA ALA A 505 23.86 2.44 -21.37
C ALA A 505 24.84 3.49 -21.92
N ASN A 506 25.28 3.31 -23.16
CA ASN A 506 26.18 4.23 -23.85
C ASN A 506 25.56 5.63 -24.00
N LEU A 507 24.25 5.71 -24.32
CA LEU A 507 23.55 6.97 -24.48
C LEU A 507 23.36 7.72 -23.15
N ALA A 508 23.21 6.99 -22.04
CA ALA A 508 23.14 7.52 -20.68
C ALA A 508 24.49 8.04 -20.17
N GLU A 509 25.58 7.30 -20.41
CA GLU A 509 26.94 7.72 -20.02
C GLU A 509 27.33 9.04 -20.71
N ASN A 510 27.08 9.16 -22.02
CA ASN A 510 27.27 10.38 -22.79
C ASN A 510 26.42 11.59 -22.31
N ARG A 511 25.44 11.36 -21.41
CA ARG A 511 24.57 12.39 -20.81
C ARG A 511 24.80 12.60 -19.32
N ASN A 512 25.75 11.89 -18.70
CA ASN A 512 25.97 11.88 -17.25
C ASN A 512 24.71 11.46 -16.45
N MET A 513 23.87 10.60 -17.04
CA MET A 513 22.64 10.09 -16.43
C MET A 513 22.95 8.90 -15.51
N SER A 514 23.39 9.17 -14.28
CA SER A 514 23.85 8.10 -13.38
C SER A 514 22.81 7.02 -13.10
N ASN A 515 21.53 7.40 -12.95
CA ASN A 515 20.40 6.47 -12.77
C ASN A 515 20.14 5.51 -13.95
N ALA A 516 20.71 5.81 -15.11
CA ALA A 516 20.60 5.05 -16.35
C ALA A 516 21.91 4.31 -16.72
N LYS A 517 22.90 4.29 -15.82
CA LYS A 517 24.09 3.42 -15.93
C LYS A 517 23.67 1.97 -15.68
N TRP A 518 23.18 1.30 -16.72
CA TRP A 518 22.76 -0.09 -16.73
C TRP A 518 22.89 -0.64 -18.16
N SER A 519 23.49 -1.83 -18.31
CA SER A 519 23.78 -2.45 -19.61
C SER A 519 23.28 -3.90 -19.67
N ALA A 520 23.36 -4.53 -20.85
CA ALA A 520 22.98 -5.94 -21.03
C ALA A 520 23.70 -6.84 -20.02
N LYS A 521 24.98 -6.56 -19.74
CA LYS A 521 25.77 -7.28 -18.74
C LYS A 521 25.05 -7.34 -17.37
N GLN A 522 24.54 -6.21 -16.86
CA GLN A 522 23.90 -6.18 -15.53
C GLN A 522 22.62 -7.00 -15.50
N PHE A 523 21.83 -6.96 -16.59
CA PHE A 523 20.64 -7.80 -16.72
C PHE A 523 21.00 -9.29 -16.74
N ARG A 524 22.06 -9.69 -17.45
CA ARG A 524 22.51 -11.09 -17.45
C ARG A 524 23.07 -11.54 -16.10
N GLU A 525 23.72 -10.66 -15.35
CA GLU A 525 24.19 -10.90 -13.97
C GLU A 525 23.07 -11.09 -12.92
N LEU A 526 21.81 -10.73 -13.20
CA LEU A 526 20.71 -10.78 -12.23
C LEU A 526 20.37 -12.18 -11.70
N SER A 527 20.21 -12.32 -10.38
CA SER A 527 19.57 -13.50 -9.79
C SER A 527 18.13 -13.70 -10.29
N VAL A 528 17.65 -14.95 -10.36
CA VAL A 528 16.30 -15.28 -10.88
C VAL A 528 15.16 -14.47 -10.20
N PRO A 529 15.17 -14.22 -8.87
CA PRO A 529 14.17 -13.36 -8.25
C PRO A 529 14.21 -11.90 -8.77
N MET A 530 15.40 -11.32 -8.95
CA MET A 530 15.57 -9.98 -9.52
C MET A 530 15.13 -9.93 -10.99
N MET A 531 15.41 -10.99 -11.76
CA MET A 531 15.09 -11.06 -13.19
C MET A 531 13.59 -11.23 -13.47
N ARG A 532 12.83 -11.87 -12.57
CA ARG A 532 11.35 -11.88 -12.61
C ARG A 532 10.77 -10.46 -12.63
N TRP A 533 11.33 -9.56 -11.83
CA TRP A 533 10.98 -8.13 -11.77
C TRP A 533 11.47 -7.31 -12.97
N VAL A 534 11.97 -7.97 -14.01
CA VAL A 534 12.16 -7.38 -15.35
C VAL A 534 11.15 -8.00 -16.32
N VAL A 535 11.06 -9.33 -16.35
CA VAL A 535 10.28 -10.04 -17.38
C VAL A 535 8.76 -10.07 -17.14
N ASP A 536 8.28 -9.72 -15.93
CA ASP A 536 6.85 -9.45 -15.63
C ASP A 536 6.34 -8.12 -16.24
N SER A 537 7.11 -7.51 -17.13
CA SER A 537 6.77 -6.25 -17.79
C SER A 537 5.36 -6.24 -18.36
N ARG A 538 4.54 -5.27 -17.92
CA ARG A 538 3.13 -5.16 -18.32
C ARG A 538 2.99 -4.39 -19.63
N MET A 539 3.72 -4.84 -20.65
CA MET A 539 3.65 -4.43 -22.05
C MET A 539 3.13 -5.59 -22.89
N HIS A 540 2.42 -5.30 -23.99
CA HIS A 540 2.14 -6.33 -25.01
C HIS A 540 3.46 -6.77 -25.67
N GLU A 541 3.62 -8.05 -26.00
CA GLU A 541 4.87 -8.58 -26.59
C GLU A 541 5.38 -7.83 -27.85
N ASP A 542 4.48 -7.18 -28.61
CA ASP A 542 4.84 -6.46 -29.84
C ASP A 542 5.25 -4.99 -29.61
N GLU A 543 4.96 -4.41 -28.44
CA GLU A 543 5.35 -3.03 -28.11
C GLU A 543 6.85 -2.87 -27.80
N PHE A 544 7.52 -3.90 -27.28
CA PHE A 544 8.92 -3.83 -26.85
C PHE A 544 9.84 -3.24 -27.93
N THR A 545 9.70 -3.70 -29.17
CA THR A 545 10.54 -3.27 -30.30
C THR A 545 10.23 -1.84 -30.75
N TRP A 546 8.96 -1.42 -30.67
CA TRP A 546 8.60 -0.02 -30.89
C TRP A 546 9.19 0.87 -29.78
N LEU A 547 9.00 0.48 -28.51
CA LEU A 547 9.33 1.29 -27.35
C LEU A 547 10.83 1.59 -27.26
N TYR A 548 11.71 0.58 -27.32
CA TYR A 548 13.15 0.83 -27.18
C TYR A 548 13.67 1.73 -28.32
N LYS A 549 13.21 1.47 -29.56
CA LYS A 549 13.60 2.29 -30.73
C LYS A 549 13.11 3.73 -30.58
N TYR A 550 11.82 3.91 -30.30
CA TYR A 550 11.21 5.24 -30.19
C TYR A 550 11.87 6.06 -29.08
N VAL A 551 12.15 5.45 -27.92
CA VAL A 551 12.82 6.13 -26.79
C VAL A 551 14.26 6.50 -27.14
N LEU A 552 15.03 5.63 -27.79
CA LEU A 552 16.40 5.93 -28.22
C LEU A 552 16.45 6.98 -29.34
N ASP A 553 15.57 6.90 -30.33
CA ASP A 553 15.44 7.90 -31.41
C ASP A 553 15.02 9.27 -30.86
N TRP A 554 14.00 9.30 -30.00
CA TRP A 554 13.57 10.51 -29.30
C TRP A 554 14.72 11.11 -28.49
N ALA A 555 15.46 10.29 -27.76
CA ALA A 555 16.58 10.74 -26.95
C ALA A 555 17.69 11.34 -27.81
N LYS A 556 18.05 10.72 -28.94
CA LYS A 556 19.11 11.17 -29.87
C LYS A 556 18.88 12.57 -30.46
N GLN A 557 17.64 13.08 -30.46
CA GLN A 557 17.32 14.43 -30.97
C GLN A 557 18.04 15.54 -30.18
N ASP A 558 18.57 16.53 -30.89
CA ASP A 558 19.29 17.69 -30.31
C ASP A 558 18.46 18.49 -29.29
N SER A 559 17.14 18.52 -29.47
CA SER A 559 16.13 19.11 -28.58
C SER A 559 15.94 18.36 -27.25
N ASN A 560 16.39 17.10 -27.19
CA ASN A 560 16.18 16.18 -26.06
C ASN A 560 17.50 15.74 -25.41
N LYS A 561 18.66 16.19 -25.88
CA LYS A 561 19.98 15.76 -25.36
C LYS A 561 20.22 16.00 -23.86
N ASN A 562 19.57 17.01 -23.29
CA ASN A 562 19.63 17.34 -21.85
C ASN A 562 18.49 16.71 -21.02
N LYS A 563 17.67 15.82 -21.61
CA LYS A 563 16.52 15.20 -20.95
C LYS A 563 16.82 13.75 -20.55
N ASN A 564 16.30 13.34 -19.39
CA ASN A 564 16.31 11.93 -18.97
C ASN A 564 15.28 11.15 -19.80
N PHE A 565 15.74 10.28 -20.71
CA PHE A 565 14.86 9.46 -21.54
C PHE A 565 14.21 8.27 -20.81
N LEU A 566 14.58 8.03 -19.55
CA LEU A 566 13.95 7.06 -18.64
C LEU A 566 13.04 7.76 -17.61
N ASP A 567 12.56 8.96 -17.95
CA ASP A 567 11.62 9.75 -17.14
C ASP A 567 10.25 9.80 -17.82
N SER A 568 9.22 9.26 -17.18
CA SER A 568 7.87 9.21 -17.76
C SER A 568 7.25 10.60 -17.97
N TYR A 569 7.72 11.62 -17.24
CA TYR A 569 7.36 13.03 -17.49
C TYR A 569 7.83 13.57 -18.84
N MET A 570 8.67 12.85 -19.60
CA MET A 570 9.01 13.22 -20.98
C MET A 570 7.97 12.77 -22.01
N PHE A 571 7.07 11.83 -21.64
CA PHE A 571 6.16 11.14 -22.56
C PHE A 571 4.68 11.28 -22.15
N VAL A 572 4.39 11.14 -20.85
CA VAL A 572 3.04 11.26 -20.28
C VAL A 572 2.77 12.70 -19.84
N HIS A 573 1.59 13.20 -20.15
CA HIS A 573 1.11 14.51 -19.69
C HIS A 573 -0.11 14.38 -18.77
N ASN A 574 -0.32 15.36 -17.89
CA ASN A 574 -1.32 15.28 -16.84
C ASN A 574 -2.73 15.55 -17.40
N LYS A 575 -3.59 14.54 -17.32
CA LYS A 575 -5.03 14.65 -17.60
C LYS A 575 -5.83 14.07 -16.43
N LYS A 576 -6.84 14.81 -15.95
CA LYS A 576 -7.83 14.28 -14.99
C LYS A 576 -8.90 13.45 -15.72
N TYR A 577 -9.42 12.44 -15.04
CA TYR A 577 -10.52 11.59 -15.51
C TYR A 577 -11.73 12.44 -15.97
N PRO A 578 -12.46 12.06 -17.03
CA PRO A 578 -12.32 10.82 -17.83
C PRO A 578 -11.14 10.82 -18.81
N TRP A 579 -10.57 9.63 -19.00
CA TRP A 579 -9.62 9.31 -20.07
C TRP A 579 -10.30 8.37 -21.06
N GLU A 580 -10.15 8.64 -22.35
CA GLU A 580 -10.79 7.93 -23.44
C GLU A 580 -9.73 7.19 -24.27
N TYR A 581 -8.99 6.28 -23.65
CA TYR A 581 -7.89 5.55 -24.30
C TYR A 581 -8.32 4.77 -25.55
N GLU A 582 -9.59 4.34 -25.63
CA GLU A 582 -10.19 3.67 -26.79
C GLU A 582 -10.99 4.63 -27.72
N ASN A 583 -10.79 5.95 -27.62
CA ASN A 583 -11.45 6.90 -28.52
C ASN A 583 -11.08 6.63 -29.99
N GLU A 584 -12.08 6.70 -30.88
CA GLU A 584 -11.96 6.43 -32.31
C GLU A 584 -10.86 7.26 -33.02
N LYS A 585 -10.51 8.44 -32.50
CA LYS A 585 -9.37 9.27 -32.94
C LYS A 585 -8.01 8.55 -32.93
N TYR A 586 -7.88 7.46 -32.17
CA TYR A 586 -6.67 6.63 -32.10
C TYR A 586 -6.61 5.52 -33.15
N TYR A 587 -7.72 5.24 -33.84
CA TYR A 587 -7.81 4.12 -34.79
C TYR A 587 -8.33 4.52 -36.18
N ASN A 588 -8.92 5.70 -36.35
CA ASN A 588 -9.47 6.13 -37.64
C ASN A 588 -8.38 6.52 -38.64
N GLU A 589 -8.48 6.01 -39.87
CA GLU A 589 -7.48 6.18 -40.93
C GLU A 589 -7.13 7.66 -41.23
N GLU A 590 -8.06 8.59 -41.00
CA GLU A 590 -7.84 10.04 -41.12
C GLU A 590 -6.72 10.57 -40.22
N ASN A 591 -6.51 9.99 -39.04
CA ASN A 591 -5.43 10.37 -38.13
C ASN A 591 -4.16 9.52 -38.32
N LYS A 592 -4.17 8.48 -39.16
CA LYS A 592 -3.02 7.56 -39.32
C LYS A 592 -1.70 8.30 -39.60
N ALA A 593 -1.71 9.21 -40.57
CA ALA A 593 -0.51 9.97 -40.95
C ALA A 593 0.02 10.86 -39.82
N LYS A 594 -0.87 11.44 -39.00
CA LYS A 594 -0.50 12.25 -37.82
C LYS A 594 0.18 11.41 -36.75
N TRP A 595 -0.34 10.21 -36.49
CA TRP A 595 0.24 9.31 -35.50
C TRP A 595 1.53 8.65 -36.00
N GLU A 596 1.66 8.41 -37.31
CA GLU A 596 2.93 7.96 -37.89
C GLU A 596 4.01 9.04 -37.80
N GLU A 597 3.70 10.29 -38.17
CA GLU A 597 4.63 11.43 -38.04
C GLU A 597 5.12 11.62 -36.58
N LYS A 598 4.23 11.42 -35.59
CA LYS A 598 4.57 11.62 -34.18
C LYS A 598 5.23 10.41 -33.51
N TYR A 599 4.71 9.21 -33.73
CA TYR A 599 5.07 7.99 -32.97
C TYR A 599 5.76 6.91 -33.79
N LYS A 600 5.91 7.07 -35.12
CA LYS A 600 6.63 6.14 -36.00
C LYS A 600 6.19 4.68 -35.84
N LEU A 601 4.87 4.45 -35.92
CA LEU A 601 4.24 3.18 -35.59
C LEU A 601 4.54 2.08 -36.64
N GLU A 602 4.63 2.45 -37.91
CA GLU A 602 5.06 1.57 -39.01
C GLU A 602 6.57 1.65 -39.30
N GLU A 603 7.23 2.81 -39.07
CA GLU A 603 8.68 2.95 -39.26
C GLU A 603 9.51 2.19 -38.20
N LEU A 604 9.14 2.28 -36.92
CA LEU A 604 9.87 1.64 -35.82
C LEU A 604 9.19 0.39 -35.28
N GLY A 605 7.87 0.32 -35.33
CA GLY A 605 7.10 -0.79 -34.76
C GLY A 605 7.32 -2.12 -35.46
N ASN A 606 7.02 -3.20 -34.74
CA ASN A 606 6.87 -4.55 -35.27
C ASN A 606 5.58 -5.16 -34.70
N PHE A 607 4.50 -4.39 -34.81
CA PHE A 607 3.18 -4.77 -34.34
C PHE A 607 2.60 -5.92 -35.18
N ASP A 608 1.87 -6.82 -34.54
CA ASP A 608 1.28 -7.98 -35.21
C ASP A 608 0.21 -7.57 -36.23
N ASP A 609 -0.04 -8.39 -37.26
CA ASP A 609 -0.91 -8.01 -38.39
C ASP A 609 -2.33 -7.60 -37.97
N ASP A 610 -2.88 -8.21 -36.92
CA ASP A 610 -4.19 -7.88 -36.36
C ASP A 610 -4.14 -6.84 -35.22
N ALA A 611 -2.95 -6.35 -34.87
CA ALA A 611 -2.68 -5.45 -33.75
C ALA A 611 -2.09 -4.09 -34.17
N LYS A 612 -1.86 -3.89 -35.48
CA LYS A 612 -1.37 -2.66 -36.12
C LYS A 612 -2.30 -1.44 -35.93
N TYR A 613 -1.86 -0.29 -36.44
CA TYR A 613 -2.70 0.90 -36.51
C TYR A 613 -4.04 0.58 -37.21
N GLY A 614 -5.15 1.04 -36.63
CA GLY A 614 -6.51 0.70 -37.06
C GLY A 614 -7.22 -0.33 -36.16
N THR A 615 -6.50 -1.06 -35.30
CA THR A 615 -7.09 -2.06 -34.39
C THR A 615 -7.87 -1.40 -33.24
N LYS A 616 -9.15 -1.12 -33.49
CA LYS A 616 -10.10 -0.59 -32.51
C LYS A 616 -10.17 -1.48 -31.26
N GLY A 617 -10.20 -0.85 -30.09
CA GLY A 617 -10.33 -1.53 -28.79
C GLY A 617 -9.04 -2.11 -28.22
N LEU A 618 -7.89 -1.95 -28.91
CA LEU A 618 -6.58 -2.28 -28.37
C LEU A 618 -5.93 -1.01 -27.80
N VAL A 619 -5.72 -0.96 -26.48
CA VAL A 619 -5.00 0.15 -25.83
C VAL A 619 -3.50 -0.13 -25.86
N ARG A 620 -2.71 0.91 -26.12
CA ARG A 620 -1.26 0.82 -26.32
C ARG A 620 -0.51 1.90 -25.53
N SER A 621 0.78 1.70 -25.29
CA SER A 621 1.60 2.64 -24.53
C SER A 621 1.56 4.06 -25.10
N TRP A 622 1.60 4.21 -26.44
CA TRP A 622 1.52 5.52 -27.10
C TRP A 622 0.14 6.19 -26.99
N THR A 623 -0.97 5.43 -26.92
CA THR A 623 -2.32 6.02 -26.76
C THR A 623 -2.48 6.60 -25.37
N VAL A 624 -1.91 5.97 -24.34
CA VAL A 624 -1.84 6.53 -22.97
C VAL A 624 -1.00 7.82 -22.94
N TRP A 625 0.11 7.87 -23.67
CA TRP A 625 0.97 9.06 -23.72
C TRP A 625 0.29 10.25 -24.42
N GLU A 626 -0.50 10.01 -25.47
CA GLU A 626 -1.25 11.03 -26.22
C GLU A 626 -2.58 11.43 -25.58
N GLU A 627 -3.23 10.54 -24.83
CA GLU A 627 -4.45 10.88 -24.06
C GLU A 627 -4.13 11.54 -22.71
N GLY A 628 -2.96 11.21 -22.13
CA GLY A 628 -2.54 11.67 -20.81
C GLY A 628 -3.21 10.90 -19.68
N GLY A 629 -2.81 11.19 -18.44
CA GLY A 629 -3.37 10.53 -17.26
C GLY A 629 -2.93 11.14 -15.93
N VAL A 630 -3.20 10.43 -14.84
CA VAL A 630 -2.71 10.75 -13.49
C VAL A 630 -1.53 9.86 -13.10
N CYS A 631 -1.11 9.90 -11.83
CA CYS A 631 0.05 9.19 -11.28
C CYS A 631 0.21 7.73 -11.72
N GLY A 632 -0.88 6.97 -11.90
CA GLY A 632 -0.84 5.60 -12.44
C GLY A 632 -0.16 5.50 -13.82
N SER A 633 -0.55 6.34 -14.78
CA SER A 633 0.03 6.33 -16.14
C SER A 633 1.52 6.70 -16.13
N TYR A 634 1.94 7.60 -15.22
CA TYR A 634 3.35 7.93 -14.98
C TYR A 634 4.13 6.77 -14.38
N ALA A 635 3.56 6.12 -13.35
CA ALA A 635 4.15 4.99 -12.65
C ALA A 635 4.35 3.79 -13.59
N LYS A 636 3.32 3.41 -14.35
CA LYS A 636 3.40 2.33 -15.34
C LYS A 636 4.41 2.62 -16.44
N THR A 637 4.43 3.86 -16.95
CA THR A 637 5.44 4.27 -17.94
C THR A 637 6.86 4.22 -17.35
N TYR A 638 7.07 4.54 -16.07
CA TYR A 638 8.37 4.35 -15.42
C TYR A 638 8.80 2.87 -15.38
N THR A 639 7.91 1.94 -15.02
CA THR A 639 8.28 0.51 -15.00
C THR A 639 8.55 0.00 -16.40
N ASN A 640 7.72 0.32 -17.39
CA ASN A 640 7.93 -0.09 -18.78
C ASN A 640 9.26 0.45 -19.35
N LEU A 641 9.64 1.70 -19.03
CA LEU A 641 10.95 2.29 -19.37
C LEU A 641 12.13 1.69 -18.58
N ALA A 642 11.89 1.00 -17.46
CA ALA A 642 12.93 0.25 -16.75
C ALA A 642 13.08 -1.17 -17.33
N GLU A 643 11.95 -1.87 -17.44
CA GLU A 643 11.81 -3.24 -17.89
C GLU A 643 12.33 -3.46 -19.32
N VAL A 644 12.04 -2.54 -20.25
CA VAL A 644 12.48 -2.62 -21.66
C VAL A 644 14.00 -2.52 -21.82
N PHE A 645 14.67 -1.84 -20.88
CA PHE A 645 16.14 -1.73 -20.81
C PHE A 645 16.74 -2.64 -19.73
N GLY A 646 16.00 -3.66 -19.29
CA GLY A 646 16.52 -4.74 -18.44
C GLY A 646 16.65 -4.41 -16.95
N ARG A 647 16.16 -3.25 -16.49
CA ARG A 647 16.25 -2.82 -15.08
C ARG A 647 15.08 -3.37 -14.27
N PRO A 648 15.32 -4.04 -13.13
CA PRO A 648 14.27 -4.49 -12.22
C PRO A 648 13.39 -3.33 -11.75
N SER A 649 12.08 -3.49 -11.86
CA SER A 649 11.10 -2.48 -11.48
C SER A 649 9.77 -3.11 -11.04
N THR A 650 8.94 -2.37 -10.32
CA THR A 650 7.53 -2.71 -10.10
C THR A 650 6.70 -1.45 -9.86
N THR A 651 5.41 -1.52 -10.18
CA THR A 651 4.47 -0.44 -9.87
C THR A 651 4.07 -0.52 -8.40
N CYS A 652 4.04 0.61 -7.71
CA CYS A 652 3.73 0.67 -6.30
C CYS A 652 2.63 1.68 -5.96
N GLY A 653 1.78 1.29 -5.01
CA GLY A 653 0.74 2.13 -4.44
C GLY A 653 1.27 2.94 -3.26
N GLN A 654 0.80 4.17 -3.13
CA GLN A 654 0.98 5.04 -1.97
C GLN A 654 -0.38 5.70 -1.63
N PRO A 655 -0.57 6.33 -0.46
CA PRO A 655 -1.86 6.98 -0.13
C PRO A 655 -2.29 7.99 -1.20
N ALA A 656 -3.44 7.71 -1.83
CA ALA A 656 -4.02 8.44 -2.96
C ALA A 656 -3.08 8.67 -4.17
N HIS A 657 -2.03 7.83 -4.34
CA HIS A 657 -0.97 8.06 -5.31
C HIS A 657 -0.35 6.76 -5.84
N ALA A 658 0.30 6.82 -7.01
CA ALA A 658 0.97 5.69 -7.64
C ALA A 658 2.38 6.07 -8.11
N ALA A 659 3.33 5.17 -7.87
CA ALA A 659 4.75 5.36 -8.09
C ALA A 659 5.39 4.08 -8.67
N ALA A 660 6.70 4.12 -8.94
CA ALA A 660 7.45 2.95 -9.39
C ALA A 660 8.71 2.75 -8.54
N ILE A 661 8.95 1.53 -8.06
CA ILE A 661 10.21 1.15 -7.42
C ILE A 661 11.13 0.63 -8.50
N THR A 662 12.29 1.24 -8.71
CA THR A 662 13.25 0.84 -9.76
C THR A 662 14.65 0.66 -9.18
N TRP A 663 15.34 -0.40 -9.59
CA TRP A 663 16.74 -0.66 -9.29
C TRP A 663 17.62 0.19 -10.22
N GLN A 664 18.37 1.13 -9.66
CA GLN A 664 19.16 2.08 -10.44
C GLN A 664 20.49 2.44 -9.77
N TRP A 665 21.48 2.83 -10.57
CA TRP A 665 22.79 3.21 -10.04
C TRP A 665 22.73 4.57 -9.34
N ASN A 666 22.93 4.55 -8.03
CA ASN A 666 23.19 5.74 -7.24
C ASN A 666 24.72 6.01 -7.24
N LYS A 667 25.11 7.25 -7.53
CA LYS A 667 26.52 7.63 -7.74
C LYS A 667 27.30 8.00 -6.47
N ASN A 668 26.63 8.40 -5.39
CA ASN A 668 27.27 8.69 -4.10
C ASN A 668 26.94 7.64 -3.02
N GLY A 669 26.14 6.62 -3.39
CA GLY A 669 25.80 5.49 -2.55
C GLY A 669 26.97 4.53 -2.31
N GLY A 670 26.82 3.66 -1.32
CA GLY A 670 27.81 2.66 -0.93
C GLY A 670 28.91 3.19 0.00
N ALA A 671 29.58 2.26 0.69
CA ALA A 671 30.50 2.54 1.81
C ALA A 671 31.74 3.40 1.48
N ASP A 672 32.05 3.62 0.20
CA ASP A 672 33.17 4.43 -0.26
C ASP A 672 32.76 5.63 -1.13
N HIS A 673 31.45 5.88 -1.24
CA HIS A 673 30.81 6.91 -2.07
C HIS A 673 31.22 6.93 -3.56
N LYS A 674 31.69 5.81 -4.12
CA LYS A 674 31.94 5.67 -5.58
C LYS A 674 30.71 5.18 -6.35
N GLY A 675 29.62 4.89 -5.65
CA GLY A 675 28.34 4.49 -6.19
C GLY A 675 28.06 2.99 -6.13
N GLN A 676 26.78 2.65 -6.09
CA GLN A 676 26.25 1.29 -6.07
C GLN A 676 24.85 1.26 -6.70
N TYR A 677 24.31 0.08 -6.98
CA TYR A 677 22.88 -0.06 -7.28
C TYR A 677 22.03 0.00 -6.01
N GLU A 678 20.93 0.75 -6.10
CA GLU A 678 19.94 0.99 -5.05
C GLU A 678 18.53 1.00 -5.61
N TRP A 679 17.56 0.58 -4.80
CA TRP A 679 16.14 0.78 -5.06
C TRP A 679 15.75 2.21 -4.76
N GLN A 680 15.03 2.83 -5.70
CA GLN A 680 14.63 4.23 -5.64
C GLN A 680 13.18 4.36 -6.11
N ILE A 681 12.38 5.20 -5.44
CA ILE A 681 10.98 5.43 -5.81
C ILE A 681 10.93 6.57 -6.85
N GLN A 682 10.55 6.23 -8.08
CA GLN A 682 10.21 7.16 -9.15
C GLN A 682 8.75 7.61 -8.99
N ASN A 683 8.45 8.88 -9.29
CA ASN A 683 7.18 9.52 -8.94
C ASN A 683 6.87 9.53 -7.42
N ASN A 684 7.86 9.61 -6.53
CA ASN A 684 7.58 9.47 -5.09
C ASN A 684 6.73 10.63 -4.51
N ALA A 685 5.75 10.31 -3.66
CA ALA A 685 5.02 11.28 -2.84
C ALA A 685 5.05 10.98 -1.32
N TRP A 686 5.53 9.81 -0.89
CA TRP A 686 5.47 9.35 0.51
C TRP A 686 6.76 8.64 0.97
N SER A 687 6.75 8.10 2.19
CA SER A 687 7.84 7.26 2.73
C SER A 687 7.81 5.84 2.14
N TRP A 688 8.93 5.13 2.24
CA TRP A 688 9.00 3.69 1.98
C TRP A 688 8.01 2.87 2.82
N ARG A 689 7.70 3.27 4.06
CA ARG A 689 6.64 2.65 4.90
C ARG A 689 5.25 2.75 4.26
N GLU A 690 5.04 3.81 3.49
CA GLU A 690 3.77 4.11 2.82
C GLU A 690 3.66 3.46 1.43
N THR A 691 4.54 2.52 1.06
CA THR A 691 4.65 2.01 -0.31
C THR A 691 4.30 0.51 -0.42
N SER A 692 3.28 0.16 -1.22
CA SER A 692 2.85 -1.23 -1.50
C SER A 692 3.23 -1.70 -2.90
N SER A 693 3.48 -2.99 -3.12
CA SER A 693 3.46 -3.57 -4.47
C SER A 693 2.01 -3.57 -4.99
N GLU A 694 1.77 -3.16 -6.23
CA GLU A 694 0.40 -3.08 -6.78
C GLU A 694 -0.30 -4.45 -6.89
N PHE A 695 0.49 -5.52 -7.05
CA PHE A 695 -0.01 -6.87 -7.35
C PHE A 695 0.21 -7.88 -6.21
N ASP A 696 0.65 -7.41 -5.03
CA ASP A 696 1.17 -8.24 -3.92
C ASP A 696 2.26 -9.26 -4.35
N ASP A 697 2.91 -9.09 -5.52
CA ASP A 697 4.14 -9.81 -5.85
C ASP A 697 5.31 -9.08 -5.19
N TYR A 698 5.87 -9.73 -4.16
CA TYR A 698 7.16 -9.40 -3.59
C TYR A 698 8.18 -10.46 -4.03
N MET A 699 9.40 -10.02 -4.34
CA MET A 699 10.43 -10.81 -5.02
C MET A 699 10.69 -12.21 -4.42
N LEU A 700 10.67 -12.36 -3.08
CA LEU A 700 10.74 -13.66 -2.38
C LEU A 700 9.43 -14.07 -1.68
N GLY A 701 8.33 -13.34 -1.88
CA GLY A 701 7.08 -13.47 -1.13
C GLY A 701 7.11 -12.83 0.27
N TRP A 702 8.27 -12.33 0.69
CA TRP A 702 8.48 -11.66 1.96
C TRP A 702 7.68 -10.35 2.01
N GLY A 703 6.81 -10.22 3.02
CA GLY A 703 5.79 -9.17 3.10
C GLY A 703 4.34 -9.65 2.92
N ASN A 704 4.12 -10.86 2.38
CA ASN A 704 2.76 -11.42 2.17
C ASN A 704 2.19 -12.24 3.35
N ARG A 705 2.90 -12.32 4.48
CA ARG A 705 2.40 -13.05 5.66
C ARG A 705 1.25 -12.28 6.33
N ARG A 706 0.18 -12.98 6.71
CA ARG A 706 -1.09 -12.40 7.23
C ARG A 706 -1.71 -13.22 8.38
N LYS A 707 -0.91 -13.93 9.19
CA LYS A 707 -1.43 -14.95 10.14
C LYS A 707 -2.35 -14.45 11.24
N LEU A 708 -2.21 -13.21 11.71
CA LEU A 708 -2.94 -12.68 12.88
C LEU A 708 -3.79 -11.44 12.52
N GLY A 709 -4.39 -11.43 11.33
CA GLY A 709 -5.49 -10.54 10.95
C GLY A 709 -5.11 -9.17 10.34
N ASN A 710 -5.95 -8.74 9.39
CA ASN A 710 -5.93 -7.43 8.77
C ASN A 710 -6.58 -6.38 9.71
N ILE A 711 -5.83 -5.91 10.70
CA ILE A 711 -6.27 -4.85 11.64
C ILE A 711 -5.84 -3.45 11.14
N ASP A 712 -4.97 -3.39 10.12
CA ASP A 712 -4.46 -2.13 9.57
C ASP A 712 -4.50 -2.20 8.03
N THR A 713 -5.56 -1.64 7.44
CA THR A 713 -5.72 -1.49 5.98
C THR A 713 -4.66 -0.59 5.36
N ASN A 714 -3.93 0.19 6.17
CA ASN A 714 -2.78 0.98 5.76
C ASN A 714 -1.43 0.23 5.84
N ARG A 715 -1.42 -1.07 6.22
CA ARG A 715 -0.22 -1.94 6.27
C ARG A 715 -0.07 -2.95 5.13
N ASN A 716 -0.86 -2.86 4.06
CA ASN A 716 -0.60 -3.62 2.82
C ASN A 716 0.67 -3.12 2.06
N ARG A 717 1.64 -2.53 2.77
CA ARG A 717 2.68 -1.59 2.29
C ARG A 717 4.10 -2.12 2.54
N ALA A 718 4.30 -3.40 2.28
CA ALA A 718 5.52 -4.13 2.63
C ALA A 718 6.70 -3.87 1.68
N SER A 719 6.70 -2.84 0.82
CA SER A 719 7.74 -2.70 -0.20
C SER A 719 9.15 -2.44 0.34
N SER A 720 9.30 -1.96 1.58
CA SER A 720 10.61 -1.87 2.23
C SER A 720 11.25 -3.23 2.54
N TYR A 721 10.50 -4.35 2.52
CA TYR A 721 11.06 -5.70 2.63
C TYR A 721 12.08 -6.01 1.51
N ILE A 722 12.01 -5.30 0.38
CA ILE A 722 12.94 -5.49 -0.74
C ILE A 722 14.39 -5.22 -0.35
N MET A 723 14.64 -4.35 0.64
CA MET A 723 15.98 -4.06 1.16
C MET A 723 16.59 -5.31 1.82
N LEU A 724 15.78 -6.05 2.58
CA LEU A 724 16.17 -7.32 3.19
C LEU A 724 16.38 -8.40 2.12
N THR A 725 15.47 -8.49 1.14
CA THR A 725 15.59 -9.44 0.01
C THR A 725 16.86 -9.20 -0.79
N THR A 726 17.19 -7.94 -1.12
CA THR A 726 18.42 -7.59 -1.83
C THR A 726 19.66 -7.88 -1.00
N ASP A 727 19.66 -7.58 0.30
CA ASP A 727 20.82 -7.84 1.18
C ASP A 727 21.10 -9.35 1.43
N VAL A 728 20.16 -10.25 1.15
CA VAL A 728 20.42 -11.72 1.15
C VAL A 728 20.74 -12.31 -0.22
N LEU A 729 20.41 -11.62 -1.32
CA LEU A 729 20.63 -12.09 -2.70
C LEU A 729 21.93 -11.53 -3.30
N GLU A 730 22.08 -10.21 -3.28
CA GLU A 730 23.06 -9.48 -4.12
C GLU A 730 24.46 -9.49 -3.50
N GLY A 731 25.21 -10.54 -3.83
CA GLY A 731 26.55 -10.86 -3.31
C GLY A 731 26.57 -12.04 -2.34
N ASP A 732 25.39 -12.54 -1.93
CA ASP A 732 25.23 -13.58 -0.90
C ASP A 732 24.39 -14.79 -1.34
N TRP A 733 24.12 -14.91 -2.65
CA TRP A 733 23.28 -15.97 -3.28
C TRP A 733 23.54 -17.39 -2.76
N ASP A 734 24.80 -17.83 -2.66
CA ASP A 734 25.13 -19.18 -2.16
C ASP A 734 24.70 -19.40 -0.70
N LYS A 735 24.76 -18.36 0.15
CA LYS A 735 24.28 -18.42 1.53
C LYS A 735 22.76 -18.44 1.60
N TYR A 736 22.09 -17.64 0.77
CA TYR A 736 20.64 -17.69 0.59
C TYR A 736 20.20 -19.10 0.16
N VAL A 737 20.90 -19.73 -0.79
CA VAL A 737 20.61 -21.09 -1.24
C VAL A 737 20.90 -22.13 -0.15
N GLU A 738 22.01 -22.07 0.60
CA GLU A 738 22.23 -23.01 1.72
C GLU A 738 21.17 -22.84 2.82
N ALA A 739 20.84 -21.61 3.24
CA ALA A 739 19.81 -21.36 4.25
C ALA A 739 18.41 -21.84 3.80
N LYS A 740 18.08 -21.61 2.54
CA LYS A 740 16.85 -22.11 1.92
C LYS A 740 16.82 -23.64 1.85
N LEU A 741 17.92 -24.28 1.43
CA LEU A 741 18.04 -25.74 1.41
C LEU A 741 17.80 -26.36 2.80
N TYR A 742 18.42 -25.82 3.85
CA TYR A 742 18.19 -26.27 5.23
C TYR A 742 16.74 -26.02 5.67
N THR A 743 16.14 -24.89 5.31
CA THR A 743 14.73 -24.58 5.65
C THR A 743 13.74 -25.52 4.94
N LEU A 744 14.01 -25.89 3.68
CA LEU A 744 13.23 -26.89 2.94
C LEU A 744 13.39 -28.31 3.54
N LEU A 745 14.61 -28.66 3.98
CA LEU A 745 14.87 -29.90 4.71
C LEU A 745 14.13 -29.91 6.07
N ALA A 746 14.11 -28.80 6.81
CA ALA A 746 13.40 -28.66 8.09
C ALA A 746 11.90 -28.96 7.96
N ASN A 747 11.27 -28.63 6.83
CA ASN A 747 9.87 -28.93 6.56
C ASN A 747 9.55 -30.43 6.42
N SER A 748 10.56 -31.30 6.33
CA SER A 748 10.40 -32.76 6.33
C SER A 748 10.31 -33.37 7.75
N TYR A 749 10.64 -32.61 8.80
CA TYR A 749 10.67 -33.12 10.18
C TYR A 749 9.36 -32.87 10.91
N LYS A 750 8.76 -33.95 11.45
CA LYS A 750 7.55 -33.90 12.29
C LYS A 750 7.84 -33.63 13.77
N ASN A 751 9.09 -33.77 14.22
CA ASN A 751 9.51 -33.39 15.57
C ASN A 751 9.88 -31.90 15.58
N THR A 752 9.27 -31.15 16.49
CA THR A 752 9.43 -29.69 16.61
C THR A 752 10.86 -29.28 16.98
N ASP A 753 11.52 -30.01 17.88
CA ASP A 753 12.87 -29.68 18.34
C ASP A 753 13.91 -29.86 17.23
N ASP A 754 13.81 -30.93 16.45
CA ASP A 754 14.64 -31.14 15.26
C ASP A 754 14.33 -30.12 14.18
N LYS A 755 13.05 -29.76 13.98
CA LYS A 755 12.70 -28.67 13.06
C LYS A 755 13.33 -27.34 13.49
N GLU A 756 13.25 -26.94 14.77
CA GLU A 756 13.90 -25.72 15.27
C GLU A 756 15.42 -25.77 15.08
N LYS A 757 16.11 -26.89 15.38
CA LYS A 757 17.55 -27.03 15.16
C LYS A 757 17.93 -26.83 13.69
N VAL A 758 17.18 -27.42 12.75
CA VAL A 758 17.47 -27.27 11.31
C VAL A 758 17.18 -25.85 10.81
N LEU A 759 16.16 -25.17 11.36
CA LEU A 759 15.92 -23.75 11.07
C LEU A 759 17.01 -22.84 11.65
N ARG A 760 17.55 -23.14 12.84
CA ARG A 760 18.70 -22.41 13.40
C ARG A 760 19.98 -22.65 12.57
N LEU A 761 20.22 -23.88 12.10
CA LEU A 761 21.29 -24.16 11.12
C LEU A 761 21.13 -23.38 9.80
N ALA A 762 19.90 -23.07 9.35
CA ALA A 762 19.69 -22.19 8.21
C ALA A 762 20.11 -20.73 8.52
N LEU A 763 19.80 -20.24 9.72
CA LEU A 763 20.22 -18.91 10.18
C LEU A 763 21.73 -18.81 10.42
N ASP A 764 22.41 -19.90 10.81
CA ASP A 764 23.88 -19.95 10.84
C ASP A 764 24.52 -19.75 9.44
N LYS A 765 23.77 -19.97 8.35
CA LYS A 765 24.22 -19.71 6.97
C LYS A 765 23.91 -18.31 6.50
N GLN A 766 22.67 -17.85 6.73
CA GLN A 766 22.22 -16.51 6.41
C GLN A 766 21.31 -16.01 7.54
N PRO A 767 21.84 -15.26 8.53
CA PRO A 767 21.06 -14.82 9.70
C PRO A 767 19.85 -13.96 9.36
N LYS A 768 19.83 -13.37 8.16
CA LYS A 768 18.74 -12.52 7.64
C LYS A 768 17.69 -13.31 6.81
N PHE A 769 17.77 -14.64 6.75
CA PHE A 769 16.88 -15.47 5.92
C PHE A 769 15.49 -15.65 6.54
N LEU A 770 14.53 -14.86 6.06
CA LEU A 770 13.23 -14.66 6.72
C LEU A 770 12.32 -15.91 6.77
N ASP A 771 12.40 -16.83 5.79
CA ASP A 771 11.59 -18.05 5.81
C ASP A 771 11.91 -18.93 7.05
N ALA A 772 13.17 -18.93 7.49
CA ALA A 772 13.58 -19.64 8.70
C ALA A 772 13.04 -18.96 9.97
N TRP A 773 13.07 -17.62 10.02
CA TRP A 773 12.46 -16.84 11.12
C TRP A 773 10.94 -17.03 11.19
N TYR A 774 10.24 -17.05 10.06
CA TYR A 774 8.81 -17.39 10.01
C TYR A 774 8.55 -18.82 10.52
N GLY A 775 9.44 -19.77 10.24
CA GLY A 775 9.38 -21.12 10.79
C GLY A 775 9.61 -21.18 12.31
N LEU A 776 10.56 -20.40 12.84
CA LEU A 776 10.80 -20.30 14.29
C LEU A 776 9.65 -19.59 15.02
N LEU A 777 9.12 -18.50 14.45
CA LEU A 777 7.95 -17.78 14.94
C LEU A 777 6.73 -18.72 15.01
N ASP A 778 6.51 -19.52 13.97
CA ASP A 778 5.47 -20.54 13.94
C ASP A 778 5.66 -21.64 15.00
N ILE A 779 6.90 -22.08 15.25
CA ILE A 779 7.20 -23.07 16.29
C ILE A 779 6.96 -22.49 17.69
N ARG A 780 7.47 -21.29 17.96
CA ARG A 780 7.43 -20.67 19.29
C ARG A 780 6.02 -20.21 19.66
N LEU A 781 5.30 -19.52 18.79
CA LEU A 781 3.98 -18.99 19.14
C LEU A 781 2.90 -20.09 19.27
N ASN A 782 3.02 -21.19 18.53
CA ASN A 782 2.14 -22.35 18.68
C ASN A 782 2.49 -23.25 19.89
N ASN A 783 3.63 -23.03 20.56
CA ASN A 783 3.91 -23.73 21.81
C ASN A 783 3.06 -23.16 22.95
N GLU A 784 2.10 -23.94 23.44
CA GLU A 784 1.26 -23.61 24.60
C GLU A 784 2.10 -23.31 25.86
N ASN A 785 3.26 -23.94 25.99
CA ASN A 785 4.14 -23.84 27.16
C ASN A 785 5.25 -22.78 27.02
N LEU A 786 5.23 -21.93 25.98
CA LEU A 786 6.21 -20.84 25.84
C LEU A 786 6.04 -19.84 27.00
N SER A 787 7.08 -19.65 27.80
CA SER A 787 7.07 -18.70 28.92
C SER A 787 7.21 -17.25 28.46
N SER A 788 6.80 -16.29 29.31
CA SER A 788 6.94 -14.85 29.00
C SER A 788 8.40 -14.42 28.86
N GLU A 789 9.32 -15.06 29.59
CA GLU A 789 10.76 -14.80 29.48
C GLU A 789 11.32 -15.29 28.14
N GLU A 790 10.90 -16.47 27.66
CA GLU A 790 11.31 -16.99 26.35
C GLU A 790 10.69 -16.20 25.19
N ALA A 791 9.43 -15.77 25.31
CA ALA A 791 8.78 -14.91 24.32
C ALA A 791 9.49 -13.56 24.18
N PHE A 792 9.93 -12.97 25.31
CA PHE A 792 10.73 -11.75 25.33
C PHE A 792 12.14 -11.97 24.76
N LYS A 793 12.86 -13.03 25.14
CA LYS A 793 14.16 -13.38 24.55
C LYS A 793 14.08 -13.62 23.04
N PHE A 794 13.02 -14.24 22.55
CA PHE A 794 12.80 -14.41 21.11
C PHE A 794 12.52 -13.07 20.40
N SER A 795 11.89 -12.12 21.07
CA SER A 795 11.77 -10.74 20.56
C SER A 795 13.12 -10.02 20.46
N GLN A 796 14.04 -10.27 21.41
CA GLN A 796 15.43 -9.78 21.36
C GLN A 796 16.21 -10.39 20.20
N GLU A 797 16.05 -11.70 19.93
CA GLU A 797 16.62 -12.37 18.76
C GLU A 797 16.17 -11.67 17.45
N ILE A 798 14.88 -11.35 17.32
CA ILE A 798 14.31 -10.63 16.16
C ILE A 798 14.82 -9.19 16.06
N ILE A 799 14.86 -8.44 17.16
CA ILE A 799 15.38 -7.06 17.19
C ILE A 799 16.84 -7.03 16.73
N SER A 800 17.66 -7.97 17.22
CA SER A 800 19.07 -8.10 16.84
C SER A 800 19.23 -8.38 15.34
N GLY A 801 18.42 -9.29 14.77
CA GLY A 801 18.46 -9.64 13.35
C GLY A 801 17.93 -8.54 12.41
N PHE A 802 16.89 -7.80 12.82
CA PHE A 802 16.09 -6.96 11.91
C PHE A 802 16.06 -5.46 12.22
N LYS A 803 16.80 -4.94 13.22
CA LYS A 803 16.89 -3.51 13.57
C LYS A 803 16.93 -2.56 12.36
N TYR A 804 17.77 -2.88 11.37
CA TYR A 804 17.99 -2.06 10.17
C TYR A 804 17.09 -2.40 8.98
N TYR A 805 16.03 -3.20 9.20
CA TYR A 805 14.92 -3.44 8.28
C TYR A 805 13.60 -3.17 9.03
N PRO A 806 13.30 -1.91 9.42
CA PRO A 806 12.47 -1.65 10.59
C PRO A 806 11.02 -2.14 10.48
N MET A 807 10.46 -2.19 9.27
CA MET A 807 9.12 -2.77 9.05
C MET A 807 9.10 -4.30 9.24
N VAL A 808 10.17 -5.00 8.83
CA VAL A 808 10.29 -6.46 9.04
C VAL A 808 10.35 -6.76 10.54
N MET A 809 11.13 -5.96 11.28
CA MET A 809 11.18 -6.01 12.74
C MET A 809 9.80 -5.73 13.35
N ASP A 810 9.14 -4.63 12.99
CA ASP A 810 7.85 -4.22 13.56
C ASP A 810 6.74 -5.26 13.33
N ASP A 811 6.61 -5.79 12.12
CA ASP A 811 5.57 -6.77 11.80
C ASP A 811 5.84 -8.16 12.43
N LEU A 812 7.11 -8.58 12.58
CA LEU A 812 7.48 -9.79 13.34
C LEU A 812 7.19 -9.63 14.85
N LEU A 813 7.57 -8.48 15.42
CA LEU A 813 7.31 -8.17 16.83
C LEU A 813 5.81 -8.05 17.10
N ARG A 814 5.03 -7.48 16.16
CA ARG A 814 3.57 -7.41 16.23
C ARG A 814 2.93 -8.79 16.28
N GLU A 815 3.44 -9.79 15.57
CA GLU A 815 2.93 -11.17 15.73
C GLU A 815 3.19 -11.72 17.14
N ILE A 816 4.33 -11.39 17.78
CA ILE A 816 4.57 -11.74 19.18
C ILE A 816 3.60 -10.99 20.12
N THR A 817 3.35 -9.69 19.92
CA THR A 817 2.37 -8.95 20.73
C THR A 817 0.97 -9.54 20.60
N LEU A 818 0.51 -9.81 19.38
CA LEU A 818 -0.83 -10.34 19.10
C LEU A 818 -1.02 -11.79 19.60
N SER A 819 0.06 -12.54 19.80
CA SER A 819 0.01 -13.89 20.38
C SER A 819 -0.34 -13.92 21.88
N GLY A 820 -0.23 -12.78 22.57
CA GLY A 820 -0.42 -12.69 24.03
C GLY A 820 0.62 -13.42 24.88
N LYS A 821 1.71 -13.94 24.28
CA LYS A 821 2.70 -14.79 24.99
C LYS A 821 3.62 -14.02 25.96
N ILE A 822 3.78 -12.70 25.79
CA ILE A 822 4.48 -11.85 26.77
C ILE A 822 3.46 -11.39 27.81
N THR A 823 3.26 -12.22 28.84
CA THR A 823 2.23 -12.04 29.87
C THR A 823 2.73 -11.29 31.11
N GLU A 824 4.04 -11.28 31.38
CA GLU A 824 4.61 -10.65 32.56
C GLU A 824 4.95 -9.18 32.32
N THR A 825 4.57 -8.34 33.28
CA THR A 825 4.68 -6.88 33.23
C THR A 825 6.08 -6.35 32.85
N ASN A 826 7.14 -6.85 33.49
CA ASN A 826 8.52 -6.39 33.22
C ASN A 826 8.99 -6.82 31.82
N HIS A 827 8.62 -8.02 31.38
CA HIS A 827 8.91 -8.52 30.03
C HIS A 827 8.17 -7.72 28.94
N LEU A 828 6.92 -7.34 29.19
CA LEU A 828 6.14 -6.49 28.28
C LEU A 828 6.73 -5.07 28.19
N GLY A 829 7.16 -4.50 29.32
CA GLY A 829 7.85 -3.21 29.34
C GLY A 829 9.19 -3.23 28.62
N GLY A 830 9.99 -4.28 28.81
CA GLY A 830 11.27 -4.48 28.12
C GLY A 830 11.12 -4.67 26.61
N PHE A 831 10.13 -5.47 26.19
CA PHE A 831 9.76 -5.65 24.79
C PHE A 831 9.52 -4.31 24.08
N TYR A 832 8.76 -3.42 24.72
CA TYR A 832 8.53 -2.09 24.15
C TYR A 832 9.83 -1.27 24.12
N ILE A 833 10.62 -1.21 25.22
CA ILE A 833 11.87 -0.43 25.27
C ILE A 833 12.81 -0.83 24.15
N GLU A 834 13.05 -2.12 23.96
CA GLU A 834 14.03 -2.60 23.01
C GLU A 834 13.56 -2.43 21.56
N ARG A 835 12.24 -2.54 21.31
CA ARG A 835 11.64 -2.15 20.02
C ARG A 835 11.82 -0.64 19.75
N GLN A 836 11.56 0.21 20.74
CA GLN A 836 11.67 1.67 20.61
C GLN A 836 13.13 2.09 20.34
N SER A 837 14.07 1.65 21.17
CA SER A 837 15.50 1.96 21.01
C SER A 837 16.05 1.43 19.67
N ALA A 838 15.60 0.26 19.21
CA ALA A 838 15.96 -0.26 17.89
C ALA A 838 15.41 0.59 16.74
N LEU A 839 14.18 1.09 16.84
CA LEU A 839 13.63 2.05 15.88
C LEU A 839 14.41 3.38 15.90
N GLU A 840 14.85 3.85 17.06
CA GLU A 840 15.60 5.12 17.19
C GLU A 840 17.05 5.01 16.69
N GLU A 841 17.73 3.89 16.93
CA GLU A 841 19.02 3.56 16.31
C GLU A 841 18.93 3.46 14.78
N ALA A 842 17.84 2.90 14.25
CA ALA A 842 17.58 2.88 12.82
C ALA A 842 17.25 4.29 12.28
N TYR A 843 16.44 5.07 13.00
CA TYR A 843 16.09 6.46 12.65
C TYR A 843 17.33 7.36 12.55
N ALA A 844 18.34 7.16 13.40
CA ALA A 844 19.62 7.88 13.33
C ALA A 844 20.39 7.69 11.99
N LEU A 845 19.99 6.75 11.14
CA LEU A 845 20.50 6.60 9.77
C LEU A 845 19.86 7.57 8.76
N ARG A 846 18.85 8.36 9.16
CA ARG A 846 18.20 9.37 8.32
C ARG A 846 19.04 10.65 8.19
N LYS A 847 20.24 10.48 7.62
CA LYS A 847 21.24 11.54 7.33
C LYS A 847 21.12 11.97 5.87
N ASN A 848 21.81 13.05 5.47
CA ASN A 848 22.05 13.25 4.04
C ASN A 848 22.99 12.15 3.53
N GLU A 849 22.87 11.77 2.26
CA GLU A 849 23.66 10.69 1.66
C GLU A 849 25.19 10.85 1.85
N LYS A 850 25.68 12.09 1.71
CA LYS A 850 27.08 12.51 1.93
C LYS A 850 27.58 12.41 3.38
N ASP A 851 26.67 12.23 4.33
CA ASP A 851 26.93 12.19 5.78
C ASP A 851 26.74 10.77 6.36
N LEU A 852 26.39 9.79 5.51
CA LEU A 852 26.41 8.35 5.83
C LEU A 852 27.85 7.84 5.83
N THR A 853 28.19 6.91 6.72
CA THR A 853 29.54 6.35 6.82
C THR A 853 29.64 4.93 6.25
N ALA A 854 30.86 4.44 6.06
CA ALA A 854 31.12 3.02 5.76
C ALA A 854 30.55 2.06 6.82
N GLU A 855 30.44 2.51 8.08
CA GLU A 855 29.81 1.76 9.17
C GLU A 855 28.28 1.75 9.02
N ASP A 856 27.67 2.83 8.54
CA ASP A 856 26.24 2.87 8.27
C ASP A 856 25.87 1.91 7.11
N TYR A 857 26.68 1.87 6.05
CA TYR A 857 26.51 0.90 4.96
C TYR A 857 26.84 -0.55 5.34
N ALA A 858 27.53 -0.80 6.47
CA ALA A 858 27.73 -2.15 6.99
C ALA A 858 26.48 -2.72 7.69
N LYS A 859 25.50 -1.88 8.05
CA LYS A 859 24.25 -2.25 8.72
C LYS A 859 23.23 -2.83 7.71
N THR A 860 23.08 -2.14 6.58
CA THR A 860 22.31 -2.54 5.38
C THR A 860 22.84 -1.76 4.17
N ARG A 861 22.63 -2.25 2.93
CA ARG A 861 23.00 -1.54 1.69
C ARG A 861 22.38 -0.16 1.56
N GLN A 862 21.18 0.08 2.11
CA GLN A 862 20.46 1.36 1.98
C GLN A 862 20.07 1.95 3.37
N PRO A 863 21.04 2.44 4.15
CA PRO A 863 20.79 2.90 5.53
C PRO A 863 19.81 4.09 5.60
N TRP A 864 19.77 4.95 4.58
CA TRP A 864 18.80 6.05 4.51
C TRP A 864 17.33 5.56 4.47
N VAL A 865 17.08 4.39 3.87
CA VAL A 865 15.74 3.78 3.81
C VAL A 865 15.35 3.24 5.19
N ALA A 866 16.28 2.61 5.91
CA ALA A 866 16.04 2.21 7.30
C ALA A 866 15.68 3.43 8.16
N GLY A 867 16.41 4.54 8.01
CA GLY A 867 16.11 5.79 8.71
C GLY A 867 14.73 6.38 8.40
N ASP A 868 14.30 6.36 7.13
CA ASP A 868 12.98 6.86 6.74
C ASP A 868 11.82 5.94 7.17
N VAL A 869 11.97 4.62 7.04
CA VAL A 869 10.95 3.65 7.49
C VAL A 869 10.81 3.70 9.02
N ALA A 870 11.92 3.75 9.76
CA ALA A 870 11.90 3.87 11.22
C ALA A 870 11.21 5.16 11.67
N ARG A 871 11.55 6.31 11.05
CA ARG A 871 10.84 7.59 11.26
C ARG A 871 9.33 7.42 11.11
N ALA A 872 8.88 6.89 9.97
CA ALA A 872 7.46 6.81 9.65
C ALA A 872 6.69 5.82 10.55
N ILE A 873 7.37 4.83 11.15
CA ILE A 873 6.80 3.97 12.20
C ILE A 873 6.67 4.76 13.50
N LEU A 874 7.74 5.42 13.95
CA LEU A 874 7.79 6.21 15.18
C LEU A 874 6.77 7.37 15.19
N GLU A 875 6.60 8.06 14.05
CA GLU A 875 5.62 9.13 13.88
C GLU A 875 4.16 8.66 13.98
N LYS A 876 3.87 7.37 13.73
CA LYS A 876 2.50 6.84 13.59
C LYS A 876 2.06 5.89 14.70
N ASP A 877 2.98 5.23 15.39
CA ASP A 877 2.65 4.42 16.56
C ASP A 877 2.23 5.30 17.75
N HIS A 878 2.70 6.57 17.78
CA HIS A 878 2.52 7.59 18.82
C HIS A 878 2.92 7.19 20.25
N SER A 879 3.16 5.90 20.51
CA SER A 879 3.41 5.33 21.84
C SER A 879 4.88 5.31 22.22
N ARG A 880 5.56 6.46 22.14
CA ARG A 880 6.85 6.64 22.81
C ARG A 880 6.70 6.26 24.28
N ILE A 881 7.62 5.46 24.80
CA ILE A 881 7.47 4.82 26.12
C ILE A 881 7.54 5.83 27.26
N ALA A 882 8.36 6.85 27.06
CA ALA A 882 8.27 8.09 27.79
C ALA A 882 8.37 9.28 26.83
N SER A 883 7.83 10.42 27.22
CA SER A 883 7.95 11.69 26.51
C SER A 883 8.22 12.80 27.52
N PHE A 884 8.77 13.91 27.04
CA PHE A 884 9.06 15.10 27.85
C PHE A 884 8.79 16.34 27.01
N SER A 885 8.39 17.42 27.67
CA SER A 885 8.26 18.74 27.06
C SER A 885 8.62 19.82 28.08
N PHE A 886 9.29 20.88 27.65
CA PHE A 886 9.52 22.07 28.47
C PHE A 886 8.27 22.97 28.60
N ASP A 887 7.30 22.86 27.67
CA ASP A 887 6.05 23.61 27.65
C ASP A 887 4.80 22.72 27.43
N GLY A 888 3.60 23.29 27.56
CA GLY A 888 2.32 22.57 27.52
C GLY A 888 1.85 22.02 28.88
N ASP A 889 0.72 21.31 28.90
CA ASP A 889 0.04 20.90 30.14
C ASP A 889 0.88 19.99 31.05
N ASN A 890 1.78 19.19 30.46
CA ASN A 890 2.72 18.32 31.16
C ASN A 890 4.16 18.89 31.21
N ALA A 891 4.32 20.21 31.09
CA ALA A 891 5.63 20.89 31.10
C ALA A 891 6.52 20.46 32.27
N GLY A 892 7.76 20.08 31.98
CA GLY A 892 8.74 19.63 32.96
C GLY A 892 8.42 18.28 33.61
N SER A 893 7.67 17.41 32.93
CA SER A 893 7.34 16.06 33.41
C SER A 893 7.75 14.98 32.40
N ILE A 894 8.21 13.84 32.89
CA ILE A 894 8.36 12.62 32.07
C ILE A 894 7.00 11.90 32.06
N VAL A 895 6.36 11.83 30.90
CA VAL A 895 5.04 11.19 30.72
C VAL A 895 5.23 9.80 30.09
N VAL A 896 4.86 8.77 30.84
CA VAL A 896 4.94 7.35 30.46
C VAL A 896 3.77 6.96 29.55
N THR A 897 4.00 6.03 28.62
CA THR A 897 2.99 5.57 27.66
C THR A 897 1.76 4.94 28.32
N GLU A 898 0.56 5.28 27.81
CA GLU A 898 -0.72 4.69 28.22
C GLU A 898 -0.72 3.15 28.11
N LYS A 899 0.05 2.57 27.16
CA LYS A 899 0.24 1.11 27.01
C LYS A 899 0.81 0.43 28.28
N LEU A 900 1.39 1.20 29.20
CA LEU A 900 1.99 0.74 30.47
C LEU A 900 1.32 1.32 31.73
N LYS A 901 0.20 2.04 31.60
CA LYS A 901 -0.48 2.75 32.70
C LYS A 901 -1.17 1.81 33.69
N ASP A 902 -1.98 0.87 33.22
CA ASP A 902 -2.64 -0.11 34.07
C ASP A 902 -1.72 -1.31 34.42
N LYS A 903 -0.45 -1.02 34.74
CA LYS A 903 0.61 -2.00 35.02
C LYS A 903 1.42 -1.55 36.24
N ASP A 904 1.65 -2.46 37.18
CA ASP A 904 2.54 -2.19 38.33
C ASP A 904 4.01 -2.20 37.86
N ILE A 905 4.47 -1.04 37.37
CA ILE A 905 5.80 -0.81 36.83
C ILE A 905 6.49 0.27 37.64
N GLU A 906 7.71 -0.01 38.10
CA GLU A 906 8.58 0.98 38.69
C GLU A 906 9.54 1.50 37.61
N VAL A 907 9.37 2.77 37.24
CA VAL A 907 10.16 3.49 36.26
C VAL A 907 11.37 4.11 36.95
N ARG A 908 12.52 4.09 36.29
CA ARG A 908 13.71 4.83 36.72
C ARG A 908 14.19 5.78 35.64
N TYR A 909 14.66 6.96 36.04
CA TYR A 909 15.14 7.99 35.13
C TYR A 909 16.44 8.63 35.60
N SER A 910 17.15 9.25 34.66
CA SER A 910 18.36 10.05 34.87
C SER A 910 18.31 11.28 33.95
N VAL A 911 18.84 12.39 34.43
CA VAL A 911 18.98 13.68 33.70
C VAL A 911 20.44 14.13 33.63
N ASP A 912 21.38 13.27 34.03
CA ASP A 912 22.80 13.56 34.21
C ASP A 912 23.72 12.63 33.40
N GLY A 913 23.23 12.13 32.26
CA GLY A 913 23.95 11.19 31.41
C GLY A 913 24.06 9.76 32.00
N GLY A 914 23.19 9.41 32.94
CA GLY A 914 23.15 8.08 33.58
C GLY A 914 24.03 7.92 34.81
N GLN A 915 24.58 9.02 35.36
CA GLN A 915 25.44 9.00 36.55
C GLN A 915 24.66 8.72 37.84
N THR A 916 23.47 9.31 37.98
CA THR A 916 22.52 9.03 39.06
C THR A 916 21.16 8.66 38.51
N TRP A 917 20.43 7.81 39.23
CA TRP A 917 19.13 7.31 38.84
C TRP A 917 18.11 7.52 39.96
N LYS A 918 16.94 8.04 39.61
CA LYS A 918 15.78 8.25 40.49
C LYS A 918 14.68 7.26 40.09
N GLU A 919 13.89 6.76 41.04
CA GLU A 919 12.80 5.80 40.81
C GLU A 919 11.43 6.45 41.11
N SER A 920 10.39 6.07 40.36
CA SER A 920 8.99 6.39 40.65
C SER A 920 8.03 5.33 40.08
N ARG A 921 6.80 5.28 40.61
CA ARG A 921 5.66 4.52 40.04
C ARG A 921 4.61 5.43 39.39
N ASP A 922 4.84 6.74 39.36
CA ASP A 922 3.95 7.71 38.73
C ASP A 922 4.06 7.62 37.19
N HIS A 923 2.94 7.61 36.48
CA HIS A 923 2.95 7.67 35.01
C HIS A 923 3.23 9.08 34.46
N ILE A 924 3.11 10.12 35.30
CA ILE A 924 3.51 11.50 35.01
C ILE A 924 4.48 11.92 36.10
N ILE A 925 5.78 11.70 35.84
CA ILE A 925 6.86 11.98 36.78
C ILE A 925 7.24 13.46 36.63
N LYS A 926 6.68 14.32 37.49
CA LYS A 926 7.06 15.74 37.54
C LYS A 926 8.50 15.87 38.01
N LEU A 927 9.35 16.51 37.20
CA LEU A 927 10.75 16.76 37.56
C LEU A 927 10.87 17.94 38.54
N SER A 928 11.90 17.91 39.38
CA SER A 928 12.26 19.01 40.27
C SER A 928 13.00 20.13 39.52
N ASP A 929 13.08 21.32 40.11
CA ASP A 929 13.87 22.42 39.53
C ASP A 929 15.37 22.05 39.41
N GLU A 930 15.89 21.21 40.32
CA GLU A 930 17.26 20.68 40.23
C GLU A 930 17.43 19.76 39.02
N ASP A 931 16.46 18.87 38.77
CA ASP A 931 16.46 17.99 37.59
C ASP A 931 16.33 18.78 36.29
N LEU A 932 15.42 19.76 36.24
CA LEU A 932 15.19 20.60 35.06
C LEU A 932 16.41 21.46 34.69
N ASN A 933 17.24 21.83 35.66
CA ASN A 933 18.50 22.54 35.43
C ASN A 933 19.69 21.61 35.10
N ALA A 934 19.56 20.29 35.30
CA ALA A 934 20.60 19.31 34.98
C ALA A 934 20.52 18.78 33.54
N ILE A 935 19.33 18.88 32.91
CA ILE A 935 19.08 18.47 31.53
C ILE A 935 19.92 19.31 30.56
N THR A 936 20.71 18.63 29.71
CA THR A 936 21.42 19.22 28.57
C THR A 936 21.28 18.33 27.32
N ALA A 937 21.71 18.83 26.16
CA ALA A 937 21.69 18.07 24.90
C ALA A 937 22.80 17.00 24.82
N GLU A 938 23.73 16.99 25.78
CA GLU A 938 24.77 15.97 25.95
C GLU A 938 24.39 14.91 26.99
N ASN A 939 23.55 15.27 27.98
CA ASN A 939 23.08 14.39 29.04
C ASN A 939 21.77 13.65 28.69
N ASP A 940 20.90 14.31 27.91
CA ASP A 940 19.53 13.90 27.61
C ASP A 940 18.66 13.62 28.85
N ILE A 941 17.50 13.00 28.64
CA ILE A 941 16.77 12.28 29.70
C ILE A 941 16.81 10.79 29.36
N LEU A 942 17.40 10.00 30.25
CA LEU A 942 17.42 8.55 30.15
C LEU A 942 16.26 7.96 30.97
N VAL A 943 15.56 6.98 30.42
CA VAL A 943 14.46 6.27 31.10
C VAL A 943 14.64 4.76 30.92
N SER A 944 14.38 4.00 31.98
CA SER A 944 14.44 2.53 32.02
C SER A 944 13.33 2.05 32.96
N LEU A 945 12.93 0.80 32.88
CA LEU A 945 12.19 0.18 33.98
C LEU A 945 13.17 -0.41 35.00
N LYS A 946 12.68 -0.68 36.20
CA LYS A 946 13.43 -1.42 37.22
C LYS A 946 13.68 -2.86 36.75
N ASP A 947 14.78 -3.43 37.24
CA ASP A 947 15.30 -4.76 36.88
C ASP A 947 15.63 -5.00 35.38
N LEU A 948 15.41 -4.01 34.50
CA LEU A 948 15.87 -4.03 33.10
C LEU A 948 17.21 -3.32 32.92
N THR A 949 18.07 -3.87 32.06
CA THR A 949 19.32 -3.23 31.60
C THR A 949 19.10 -2.18 30.51
N SER A 950 17.99 -2.27 29.79
CA SER A 950 17.74 -1.56 28.54
C SER A 950 17.19 -0.15 28.80
N VAL A 951 17.78 0.83 28.11
CA VAL A 951 17.52 2.28 28.32
C VAL A 951 16.94 2.89 27.05
N TYR A 952 15.94 3.75 27.24
CA TYR A 952 15.33 4.63 26.24
C TYR A 952 15.82 6.07 26.47
N LYS A 953 16.11 6.81 25.39
CA LYS A 953 16.64 8.17 25.45
C LYS A 953 15.61 9.15 24.90
N ILE A 954 15.16 10.10 25.72
CA ILE A 954 14.44 11.27 25.21
C ILE A 954 15.50 12.28 24.76
N ASP A 955 15.66 12.36 23.43
CA ASP A 955 16.61 13.24 22.73
C ASP A 955 16.30 14.72 23.00
N ILE A 956 17.21 15.41 23.70
CA ILE A 956 17.08 16.83 24.06
C ILE A 956 17.89 17.68 23.07
N LEU A 957 17.23 18.67 22.47
CA LEU A 957 17.76 19.39 21.32
C LEU A 957 18.20 20.81 21.66
N THR A 958 19.23 21.29 20.97
CA THR A 958 19.53 22.72 20.88
C THR A 958 18.67 23.35 19.78
N GLN A 959 18.29 24.63 19.95
CA GLN A 959 17.63 25.42 18.92
C GLN A 959 18.51 26.63 18.53
N GLU A 960 18.37 27.10 17.30
CA GLU A 960 19.12 28.26 16.83
C GLU A 960 18.81 29.52 17.64
N LYS A 961 19.79 30.42 17.76
CA LYS A 961 19.56 31.77 18.31
C LYS A 961 18.49 32.54 17.54
N PRO A 962 17.85 33.57 18.13
CA PRO A 962 16.76 34.30 17.48
C PRO A 962 17.14 34.86 16.11
N LYS A 963 16.38 34.44 15.08
CA LYS A 963 16.54 34.83 13.67
C LYS A 963 15.20 35.27 13.10
N ASN A 964 15.27 36.13 12.07
CA ASN A 964 14.11 36.74 11.41
C ASN A 964 13.22 37.57 12.37
N ILE A 965 13.84 38.13 13.41
CA ILE A 965 13.27 39.23 14.20
C ILE A 965 13.63 40.55 13.50
N TYR A 966 12.66 41.45 13.44
CA TYR A 966 12.84 42.82 13.00
C TYR A 966 12.69 43.78 14.19
N LEU A 967 13.70 44.62 14.40
CA LEU A 967 13.62 45.75 15.33
C LEU A 967 12.97 46.91 14.59
N ASN A 968 11.76 47.30 14.98
CA ASN A 968 11.16 48.57 14.55
C ASN A 968 11.41 49.60 15.64
N ASP A 969 12.37 50.49 15.39
CA ASP A 969 12.86 51.48 16.34
C ASP A 969 11.84 52.61 16.55
N ASN A 970 11.08 52.99 15.52
CA ASN A 970 10.01 53.97 15.67
C ASN A 970 8.86 53.47 16.55
N GLU A 971 8.65 52.14 16.61
CA GLU A 971 7.65 51.51 17.47
C GLU A 971 8.19 51.11 18.86
N ASN A 972 9.50 51.08 19.07
CA ASN A 972 10.13 50.49 20.26
C ASN A 972 9.75 49.01 20.52
N VAL A 973 9.51 48.20 19.47
CA VAL A 973 9.13 46.78 19.56
C VAL A 973 9.92 45.85 18.63
N LEU A 974 9.84 44.54 18.91
CA LEU A 974 10.37 43.46 18.08
C LEU A 974 9.24 42.75 17.33
N LEU A 975 9.44 42.49 16.04
CA LEU A 975 8.44 41.95 15.11
C LEU A 975 9.01 40.77 14.30
N GLY A 976 8.17 40.11 13.51
CA GLY A 976 8.57 38.93 12.73
C GLY A 976 8.51 37.65 13.58
N ASN A 977 9.60 36.88 13.63
CA ASN A 977 9.63 35.59 14.32
C ASN A 977 9.79 35.72 15.85
N VAL A 978 8.75 36.22 16.52
CA VAL A 978 8.71 36.41 17.98
C VAL A 978 7.97 35.28 18.74
N LYS A 979 7.60 34.19 18.05
CA LYS A 979 6.96 33.03 18.70
C LYS A 979 7.93 32.39 19.69
N ASN A 980 7.42 32.08 20.89
CA ASN A 980 8.19 31.50 22.00
C ASN A 980 9.41 32.34 22.42
N LEU A 981 9.45 33.63 22.09
CA LEU A 981 10.54 34.53 22.46
C LEU A 981 10.44 34.94 23.94
N GLN A 982 11.59 35.03 24.60
CA GLN A 982 11.78 35.64 25.92
C GLN A 982 12.71 36.84 25.80
N TYR A 983 12.51 37.83 26.66
CA TYR A 983 13.31 39.05 26.74
C TYR A 983 13.73 39.35 28.19
N LYS A 984 14.77 40.17 28.33
CA LYS A 984 15.13 40.84 29.60
C LYS A 984 15.76 42.21 29.31
N LYS A 985 15.53 43.20 30.19
CA LYS A 985 16.00 44.59 30.00
C LYS A 985 17.40 44.82 30.59
N ASN A 986 17.76 44.09 31.65
CA ASN A 986 19.09 44.11 32.28
C ASN A 986 19.66 42.69 32.39
N GLU A 987 20.98 42.57 32.64
CA GLU A 987 21.62 41.25 32.79
C GLU A 987 21.07 40.41 33.95
N ASN A 988 20.64 41.07 35.03
CA ASN A 988 20.16 40.42 36.27
C ASN A 988 18.63 40.24 36.32
N ASP A 989 17.89 40.67 35.30
CA ASP A 989 16.43 40.51 35.27
C ASP A 989 16.04 39.06 34.94
N GLU A 990 14.92 38.60 35.49
CA GLU A 990 14.31 37.33 35.10
C GLU A 990 13.80 37.38 33.66
N TRP A 991 13.87 36.25 32.96
CA TRP A 991 13.40 36.13 31.57
C TRP A 991 11.88 36.17 31.51
N GLN A 992 11.32 37.16 30.81
CA GLN A 992 9.88 37.31 30.61
C GLN A 992 9.50 36.90 29.18
N ASN A 993 8.35 36.26 29.01
CA ASN A 993 7.83 35.93 27.67
C ASN A 993 7.47 37.22 26.92
N TYR A 994 7.83 37.30 25.63
CA TYR A 994 7.50 38.44 24.79
C TYR A 994 6.11 38.24 24.14
N PRO A 995 5.19 39.23 24.21
CA PRO A 995 3.88 39.12 23.57
C PRO A 995 3.95 39.03 22.04
N GLN A 996 2.91 38.49 21.41
CA GLN A 996 2.90 38.13 19.97
C GLN A 996 1.93 39.02 19.16
N ASP A 997 1.54 40.16 19.72
CA ASP A 997 0.45 41.04 19.25
C ASP A 997 0.89 42.09 18.20
N GLY A 998 2.09 41.93 17.64
CA GLY A 998 2.67 42.81 16.63
C GLY A 998 2.89 44.22 17.16
N VAL A 999 2.50 45.24 16.37
CA VAL A 999 2.57 46.65 16.77
C VAL A 999 1.66 47.00 17.96
N ASN A 1000 0.72 46.14 18.37
CA ASN A 1000 -0.13 46.37 19.55
C ASN A 1000 0.49 45.88 20.86
N ASN A 1001 1.75 45.47 20.85
CA ASN A 1001 2.44 44.95 22.03
C ASN A 1001 2.60 46.03 23.12
N GLU A 1002 2.17 45.71 24.35
CA GLU A 1002 2.35 46.58 25.52
C GLU A 1002 3.82 46.66 25.99
N VAL A 1003 4.65 45.67 25.63
CA VAL A 1003 6.09 45.65 25.96
C VAL A 1003 6.87 46.47 24.94
N ARG A 1004 7.07 47.74 25.27
CA ARG A 1004 7.95 48.68 24.55
C ARG A 1004 9.29 48.91 25.26
N PHE A 1005 10.27 49.35 24.48
CA PHE A 1005 11.69 49.48 24.85
C PHE A 1005 12.24 50.88 24.58
N ASP A 1006 11.65 51.89 25.22
CA ASP A 1006 11.92 53.30 24.93
C ASP A 1006 13.35 53.77 25.31
N GLY A 1007 13.89 54.72 24.54
CA GLY A 1007 15.21 55.33 24.77
C GLY A 1007 16.37 54.48 24.28
N ASP A 1008 17.61 54.91 24.58
CA ASP A 1008 18.86 54.19 24.29
C ASP A 1008 18.98 52.89 25.12
N THR A 1009 18.13 51.90 24.81
CA THR A 1009 17.91 50.67 25.58
C THR A 1009 18.38 49.47 24.78
N THR A 1010 19.33 48.70 25.32
CA THR A 1010 19.69 47.37 24.77
C THR A 1010 18.98 46.28 25.53
N VAL A 1011 18.22 45.44 24.83
CA VAL A 1011 17.55 44.26 25.39
C VAL A 1011 18.17 42.97 24.90
N SER A 1012 18.28 41.99 25.78
CA SER A 1012 18.66 40.63 25.43
C SER A 1012 17.41 39.78 25.20
N VAL A 1013 17.42 38.95 24.15
CA VAL A 1013 16.33 38.02 23.82
C VAL A 1013 16.86 36.62 23.52
N ARG A 1014 16.02 35.60 23.74
CA ARG A 1014 16.28 34.19 23.41
C ARG A 1014 14.95 33.50 23.10
N PHE A 1015 14.94 32.39 22.36
CA PHE A 1015 13.78 31.50 22.39
C PHE A 1015 13.76 30.73 23.71
N ALA A 1016 12.58 30.62 24.31
CA ALA A 1016 12.32 29.84 25.52
C ALA A 1016 12.56 28.34 25.26
N PRO A 1017 12.85 27.55 26.29
CA PRO A 1017 12.71 26.10 26.22
C PRO A 1017 11.30 25.72 25.75
N ASN A 1018 11.15 24.86 24.75
CA ASN A 1018 9.85 24.45 24.19
C ASN A 1018 9.95 23.08 23.51
N GLY A 1019 8.94 22.21 23.67
CA GLY A 1019 9.05 20.80 23.29
C GLY A 1019 10.26 20.15 23.95
N VAL A 1020 11.10 19.47 23.17
CA VAL A 1020 12.41 18.94 23.62
C VAL A 1020 13.57 19.94 23.43
N TYR A 1021 13.31 21.17 22.98
CA TYR A 1021 14.36 22.17 22.75
C TYR A 1021 14.71 22.95 24.01
N LEU A 1022 16.00 22.99 24.35
CA LEU A 1022 16.58 23.88 25.35
C LEU A 1022 16.40 25.35 24.94
N ALA A 1023 16.57 26.29 25.89
CA ALA A 1023 16.64 27.72 25.57
C ALA A 1023 17.73 28.00 24.51
N SER A 1024 17.46 28.92 23.57
CA SER A 1024 18.47 29.30 22.58
C SER A 1024 19.63 30.09 23.21
N GLU A 1025 20.73 30.23 22.46
CA GLU A 1025 21.69 31.32 22.71
C GLU A 1025 20.98 32.68 22.68
N ILE A 1026 21.59 33.67 23.33
CA ILE A 1026 21.08 35.04 23.43
C ILE A 1026 21.44 35.85 22.18
N GLU A 1027 20.48 36.60 21.65
CA GLU A 1027 20.69 37.71 20.73
C GLU A 1027 20.41 39.03 21.47
N SER A 1028 20.95 40.17 21.00
CA SER A 1028 20.65 41.49 21.60
C SER A 1028 20.24 42.51 20.56
N PHE A 1029 19.27 43.35 20.94
CA PHE A 1029 18.67 44.40 20.11
C PHE A 1029 18.78 45.74 20.85
N THR A 1030 19.28 46.77 20.17
CA THR A 1030 19.50 48.12 20.74
C THR A 1030 18.54 49.10 20.09
N PHE A 1031 17.63 49.63 20.90
CA PHE A 1031 16.72 50.72 20.55
C PHE A 1031 17.40 52.07 20.78
N THR A 1032 16.89 53.14 20.15
CA THR A 1032 17.43 54.51 20.29
C THR A 1032 16.40 55.52 20.81
N GLU A 1033 16.86 56.62 21.40
CA GLU A 1033 15.97 57.72 21.79
C GLU A 1033 15.26 58.37 20.59
N ASP A 1034 13.94 58.53 20.68
CA ASP A 1034 13.10 59.12 19.63
C ASP A 1034 13.40 60.63 19.42
N ILE A 1035 14.29 60.89 18.46
CA ILE A 1035 14.71 62.22 18.00
C ILE A 1035 13.71 62.92 17.06
N HIS A 1036 12.53 62.34 16.76
CA HIS A 1036 11.56 63.01 15.88
C HIS A 1036 11.02 64.27 16.56
N PRO A 1037 11.00 65.44 15.88
CA PRO A 1037 10.61 66.70 16.51
C PRO A 1037 9.08 66.82 16.64
N GLU A 1038 8.59 67.57 17.62
CA GLU A 1038 7.15 67.73 17.92
C GLU A 1038 6.28 68.15 16.71
N ASN A 1039 6.81 68.89 15.73
CA ASN A 1039 6.05 69.26 14.53
C ASN A 1039 5.93 68.15 13.47
N ALA A 1040 6.61 67.02 13.67
CA ALA A 1040 6.55 65.80 12.87
C ALA A 1040 6.93 64.58 13.74
N LYS A 1041 6.23 64.41 14.87
CA LYS A 1041 6.45 63.31 15.82
C LYS A 1041 5.92 62.01 15.24
N TYR A 1042 6.61 60.88 15.42
CA TYR A 1042 6.12 59.60 14.92
C TYR A 1042 4.78 59.23 15.58
N LEU A 1043 3.87 58.65 14.80
CA LEU A 1043 2.59 58.13 15.28
C LEU A 1043 2.63 56.60 15.30
N PRO A 1044 2.72 55.96 16.48
CA PRO A 1044 2.71 54.50 16.59
C PRO A 1044 1.49 53.85 15.95
N LEU A 1045 1.75 52.81 15.15
CA LEU A 1045 0.80 52.07 14.34
C LEU A 1045 -0.26 51.32 15.16
N GLN A 1046 -0.07 51.12 16.46
CA GLN A 1046 -1.17 50.70 17.37
C GLN A 1046 -2.37 51.68 17.37
N TYR A 1047 -2.15 52.94 17.01
CA TYR A 1047 -3.20 53.96 16.87
C TYR A 1047 -3.74 54.05 15.43
N VAL A 1048 -3.30 53.18 14.52
CA VAL A 1048 -3.62 53.18 13.10
C VAL A 1048 -4.34 51.87 12.74
N THR A 1049 -5.53 51.98 12.15
CA THR A 1049 -6.32 50.83 11.70
C THR A 1049 -6.60 50.92 10.21
N LEU A 1050 -6.64 49.79 9.51
CA LEU A 1050 -6.98 49.74 8.09
C LEU A 1050 -8.49 50.01 7.92
N ASP A 1051 -8.85 51.07 7.19
CA ASP A 1051 -10.24 51.41 6.88
C ASP A 1051 -10.71 50.70 5.61
N LYS A 1052 -10.06 50.99 4.47
CA LYS A 1052 -10.40 50.42 3.16
C LYS A 1052 -9.15 50.30 2.28
N PHE A 1053 -9.21 49.47 1.25
CA PHE A 1053 -8.17 49.33 0.24
C PHE A 1053 -8.81 48.90 -1.08
N SER A 1054 -8.07 49.03 -2.20
CA SER A 1054 -8.59 48.70 -3.52
C SER A 1054 -8.65 47.19 -3.78
N SER A 1055 -7.52 46.49 -3.65
CA SER A 1055 -7.47 45.02 -3.62
C SER A 1055 -6.21 44.53 -2.91
N GLU A 1056 -6.20 43.26 -2.54
CA GLU A 1056 -5.01 42.54 -2.08
C GLU A 1056 -4.88 41.22 -2.84
N GLN A 1057 -3.67 40.71 -2.97
CA GLN A 1057 -3.41 39.45 -3.66
C GLN A 1057 -3.82 38.23 -2.82
N ASN A 1058 -3.62 38.29 -1.50
CA ASN A 1058 -4.07 37.29 -0.53
C ASN A 1058 -4.21 37.93 0.87
N ASN A 1059 -4.86 37.23 1.79
CA ASN A 1059 -5.06 37.67 3.17
C ASN A 1059 -3.84 37.36 4.08
N GLY A 1060 -2.67 37.04 3.49
CA GLY A 1060 -1.45 36.54 4.14
C GLY A 1060 -0.24 37.43 3.85
N ASP A 1061 0.78 36.90 3.15
CA ASP A 1061 2.07 37.58 2.90
C ASP A 1061 1.97 38.84 2.02
N GLN A 1062 0.82 39.09 1.38
CA GLN A 1062 0.61 40.20 0.44
C GLN A 1062 -0.66 41.04 0.76
N ALA A 1063 -1.17 40.92 1.99
CA ALA A 1063 -2.39 41.58 2.46
C ALA A 1063 -2.22 43.09 2.64
N ALA A 1064 -3.32 43.85 2.53
CA ALA A 1064 -3.31 45.31 2.67
C ALA A 1064 -2.94 45.79 4.07
N LYS A 1065 -3.29 45.01 5.10
CA LYS A 1065 -2.91 45.27 6.51
C LYS A 1065 -1.39 45.31 6.72
N ASN A 1066 -0.64 44.60 5.89
CA ASN A 1066 0.81 44.46 6.05
C ASN A 1066 1.53 45.81 5.82
N LEU A 1067 0.91 46.74 5.08
CA LEU A 1067 1.45 48.09 4.92
C LEU A 1067 1.46 48.90 6.24
N ILE A 1068 0.75 48.45 7.27
CA ILE A 1068 0.70 49.09 8.61
C ILE A 1068 0.97 48.09 9.74
N ASP A 1069 1.67 46.98 9.46
CA ASP A 1069 2.06 45.99 10.47
C ASP A 1069 3.43 46.28 11.14
N GLY A 1070 4.08 47.37 10.73
CA GLY A 1070 5.37 47.83 11.23
C GLY A 1070 6.57 46.94 10.87
N ASN A 1071 6.43 46.01 9.92
CA ASN A 1071 7.48 45.03 9.60
C ASN A 1071 7.89 45.06 8.13
N TYR A 1072 8.98 45.79 7.83
CA TYR A 1072 9.66 45.86 6.53
C TYR A 1072 10.01 44.51 5.82
N ASN A 1073 9.76 43.36 6.45
CA ASN A 1073 9.88 42.04 5.81
C ASN A 1073 8.56 41.51 5.20
N THR A 1074 7.42 42.06 5.59
CA THR A 1074 6.13 41.82 4.93
C THR A 1074 5.92 42.82 3.77
N LYS A 1075 4.76 42.74 3.11
CA LYS A 1075 4.33 43.70 2.09
C LYS A 1075 2.82 43.63 1.87
N TRP A 1076 2.26 44.70 1.34
CA TRP A 1076 1.01 44.66 0.56
C TRP A 1076 1.33 44.50 -0.93
N HIS A 1077 0.50 43.74 -1.65
CA HIS A 1077 0.43 43.80 -3.11
C HIS A 1077 -1.03 43.73 -3.58
N SER A 1078 -1.43 44.61 -4.49
CA SER A 1078 -2.74 44.53 -5.16
C SER A 1078 -2.82 43.32 -6.10
N LYS A 1079 -4.02 42.94 -6.52
CA LYS A 1079 -4.28 41.63 -7.14
C LYS A 1079 -3.57 41.43 -8.49
N TRP A 1080 -2.80 40.34 -8.63
CA TRP A 1080 -2.05 40.03 -9.85
C TRP A 1080 -2.96 39.88 -11.07
N ASN A 1081 -2.49 40.38 -12.22
CA ASN A 1081 -3.16 40.39 -13.53
C ASN A 1081 -4.53 41.10 -13.57
N VAL A 1082 -4.88 41.87 -12.54
CA VAL A 1082 -6.04 42.77 -12.53
C VAL A 1082 -5.55 44.21 -12.63
N LYS A 1083 -6.25 45.04 -13.43
CA LYS A 1083 -6.09 46.50 -13.39
C LYS A 1083 -7.26 47.11 -12.63
N ASP A 1084 -7.01 47.44 -11.38
CA ASP A 1084 -7.97 48.00 -10.42
C ASP A 1084 -7.76 49.51 -10.19
N ASP A 1085 -8.66 50.11 -9.43
CA ASP A 1085 -8.38 51.36 -8.70
C ASP A 1085 -7.18 51.14 -7.77
N LYS A 1086 -6.47 52.21 -7.42
CA LYS A 1086 -5.30 52.15 -6.52
C LYS A 1086 -5.52 53.03 -5.32
N PHE A 1087 -5.89 52.45 -4.18
CA PHE A 1087 -5.98 53.22 -2.94
C PHE A 1087 -5.82 52.37 -1.70
N ILE A 1088 -5.43 53.05 -0.62
CA ILE A 1088 -5.53 52.58 0.76
C ILE A 1088 -6.00 53.74 1.63
N SER A 1089 -6.87 53.46 2.59
CA SER A 1089 -7.24 54.40 3.65
C SER A 1089 -7.03 53.77 5.01
N VAL A 1090 -6.54 54.58 5.94
CA VAL A 1090 -6.42 54.26 7.36
C VAL A 1090 -7.38 55.12 8.18
N LYS A 1091 -7.69 54.63 9.36
CA LYS A 1091 -8.40 55.34 10.42
C LYS A 1091 -7.53 55.37 11.67
N PHE A 1092 -7.39 56.55 12.26
CA PHE A 1092 -6.75 56.76 13.54
C PHE A 1092 -7.74 56.62 14.71
N ASP A 1093 -7.22 56.35 15.91
CA ASP A 1093 -7.95 56.39 17.18
C ASP A 1093 -8.78 57.67 17.37
N LYS A 1094 -8.22 58.83 17.00
CA LYS A 1094 -8.83 60.17 17.06
C LYS A 1094 -8.45 61.01 15.83
N ALA A 1095 -9.03 62.20 15.66
CA ALA A 1095 -8.56 63.15 14.65
C ALA A 1095 -7.15 63.65 14.99
N ARG A 1096 -6.25 63.72 13.99
CA ARG A 1096 -4.83 64.06 14.17
C ARG A 1096 -4.33 65.02 13.08
N HIS A 1097 -3.36 65.88 13.43
CA HIS A 1097 -2.70 66.80 12.48
C HIS A 1097 -1.50 66.10 11.80
N ILE A 1098 -1.77 65.15 10.90
CA ILE A 1098 -0.70 64.39 10.21
C ILE A 1098 0.12 65.32 9.32
N SER A 1099 1.38 65.57 9.65
CA SER A 1099 2.27 66.51 8.94
C SER A 1099 3.16 65.83 7.90
N LYS A 1100 3.37 64.52 8.00
CA LYS A 1100 4.15 63.73 7.02
C LYS A 1100 3.64 62.28 6.97
N LEU A 1101 3.68 61.70 5.77
CA LEU A 1101 3.67 60.24 5.58
C LEU A 1101 5.06 59.79 5.14
N GLU A 1102 5.47 58.59 5.52
CA GLU A 1102 6.60 57.91 4.89
C GLU A 1102 6.10 56.61 4.25
N TYR A 1103 6.35 56.44 2.95
CA TYR A 1103 6.06 55.21 2.21
C TYR A 1103 7.34 54.43 1.94
N VAL A 1104 7.39 53.16 2.32
CA VAL A 1104 8.54 52.26 2.10
C VAL A 1104 8.24 51.29 0.96
N PRO A 1105 8.91 51.40 -0.22
CA PRO A 1105 8.71 50.48 -1.33
C PRO A 1105 9.07 49.04 -0.97
N SER A 1106 8.34 48.06 -1.56
CA SER A 1106 8.60 46.66 -1.24
C SER A 1106 9.94 46.16 -1.77
N LYS A 1107 10.57 45.21 -1.07
CA LYS A 1107 11.84 44.58 -1.48
C LYS A 1107 11.78 43.95 -2.87
N GLY A 1108 10.60 43.58 -3.36
CA GLY A 1108 10.37 42.74 -4.54
C GLY A 1108 10.69 43.36 -5.91
N GLY A 1109 10.81 44.69 -6.04
CA GLY A 1109 11.12 45.33 -7.33
C GLY A 1109 10.42 46.67 -7.51
N MET A 1110 10.34 47.14 -8.76
CA MET A 1110 9.59 48.34 -9.13
C MET A 1110 8.11 48.05 -9.40
N ASN A 1111 7.74 46.78 -9.62
CA ASN A 1111 6.36 46.35 -9.84
C ASN A 1111 5.44 46.79 -8.70
N GLY A 1112 4.46 47.65 -9.03
CA GLY A 1112 3.49 48.18 -8.09
C GLY A 1112 3.97 49.37 -7.24
N GLN A 1113 5.24 49.79 -7.38
CA GLN A 1113 5.76 50.92 -6.62
C GLN A 1113 5.00 52.21 -6.99
N TRP A 1114 4.60 52.99 -5.98
CA TRP A 1114 3.81 54.21 -6.18
C TRP A 1114 4.62 55.24 -6.99
N LYS A 1115 4.04 55.77 -8.08
CA LYS A 1115 4.66 56.84 -8.90
C LYS A 1115 4.01 58.19 -8.64
N THR A 1116 2.70 58.28 -8.82
CA THR A 1116 1.95 59.55 -8.68
C THR A 1116 0.74 59.33 -7.79
N ILE A 1117 0.58 60.15 -6.75
CA ILE A 1117 -0.50 60.03 -5.75
C ILE A 1117 -1.19 61.36 -5.45
N ASP A 1118 -2.48 61.27 -5.09
CA ASP A 1118 -3.20 62.26 -4.31
C ASP A 1118 -3.34 61.76 -2.85
N VAL A 1119 -3.50 62.68 -1.88
CA VAL A 1119 -3.82 62.34 -0.48
C VAL A 1119 -5.05 63.13 -0.03
N TYR A 1120 -5.96 62.46 0.67
CA TYR A 1120 -7.22 63.00 1.16
C TYR A 1120 -7.38 62.77 2.66
N GLY A 1121 -7.90 63.75 3.39
CA GLY A 1121 -8.32 63.64 4.78
C GLY A 1121 -9.84 63.54 4.93
N SER A 1122 -10.32 62.86 5.97
CA SER A 1122 -11.73 62.84 6.38
C SER A 1122 -11.87 62.71 7.90
N ASN A 1123 -13.02 63.14 8.44
CA ASN A 1123 -13.41 62.91 9.84
C ASN A 1123 -14.62 61.96 9.99
N ASP A 1124 -15.15 61.44 8.88
CA ASP A 1124 -16.25 60.45 8.89
C ASP A 1124 -16.01 59.23 7.96
N GLY A 1125 -14.92 59.21 7.19
CA GLY A 1125 -14.55 58.14 6.27
C GLY A 1125 -15.35 58.10 4.96
N THR A 1126 -16.17 59.13 4.70
CA THR A 1126 -17.09 59.24 3.55
C THR A 1126 -16.98 60.58 2.81
N ASN A 1127 -16.84 61.71 3.52
CA ASN A 1127 -16.61 63.04 2.97
C ASN A 1127 -15.11 63.34 3.01
N TRP A 1128 -14.49 63.50 1.83
CA TRP A 1128 -13.02 63.56 1.70
C TRP A 1128 -12.55 64.93 1.19
N THR A 1129 -11.74 65.61 2.00
CA THR A 1129 -11.00 66.83 1.61
C THR A 1129 -9.67 66.42 0.99
N ARG A 1130 -9.35 66.89 -0.21
CA ARG A 1130 -8.02 66.65 -0.80
C ARG A 1130 -6.98 67.58 -0.16
N ILE A 1131 -5.93 67.00 0.41
CA ILE A 1131 -4.86 67.71 1.14
C ILE A 1131 -3.51 67.68 0.43
N LEU A 1132 -3.32 66.77 -0.53
CA LEU A 1132 -2.19 66.76 -1.47
C LEU A 1132 -2.66 66.29 -2.85
N GLU A 1133 -2.12 66.89 -3.91
CA GLU A 1133 -2.50 66.64 -5.30
C GLU A 1133 -1.28 66.36 -6.17
N ASN A 1134 -1.34 65.33 -7.04
CA ASN A 1134 -0.34 64.97 -8.04
C ASN A 1134 1.11 64.92 -7.50
N LYS A 1135 1.33 64.37 -6.31
CA LYS A 1135 2.67 64.16 -5.75
C LYS A 1135 3.36 63.01 -6.50
N GLU A 1136 4.39 63.34 -7.26
CA GLU A 1136 5.29 62.36 -7.87
C GLU A 1136 6.36 61.89 -6.86
N LEU A 1137 6.68 60.59 -6.91
CA LEU A 1137 7.63 59.89 -6.05
C LEU A 1137 8.72 59.24 -6.92
N SER A 1138 9.96 59.17 -6.44
CA SER A 1138 11.09 58.70 -7.25
C SER A 1138 11.14 57.16 -7.42
N SER A 1139 11.64 56.74 -8.59
CA SER A 1139 11.72 55.34 -9.05
C SER A 1139 12.86 54.52 -8.40
N ASP A 1140 12.96 54.56 -7.07
CA ASP A 1140 14.03 53.89 -6.31
C ASP A 1140 13.51 53.26 -5.01
N LYS A 1141 14.26 52.32 -4.41
CA LYS A 1141 13.83 51.53 -3.25
C LYS A 1141 13.97 52.23 -1.88
N ASN A 1142 14.41 53.49 -1.81
CA ASN A 1142 14.50 54.19 -0.53
C ASN A 1142 13.10 54.53 0.02
N PRO A 1143 12.94 54.76 1.34
CA PRO A 1143 11.74 55.39 1.87
C PRO A 1143 11.40 56.72 1.17
N LYS A 1144 10.11 57.10 1.19
CA LYS A 1144 9.58 58.27 0.49
C LYS A 1144 8.80 59.16 1.45
N GLU A 1145 9.41 60.28 1.82
CA GLU A 1145 8.75 61.30 2.63
C GLU A 1145 7.75 62.13 1.81
N ILE A 1146 6.54 62.25 2.35
CA ILE A 1146 5.39 62.92 1.76
C ILE A 1146 4.87 63.93 2.78
N GLU A 1147 5.40 65.15 2.73
CA GLU A 1147 4.92 66.28 3.53
C GLU A 1147 3.44 66.57 3.25
N LEU A 1148 2.66 66.86 4.30
CA LEU A 1148 1.25 67.22 4.25
C LEU A 1148 1.01 68.56 4.95
N ASN A 1149 0.30 69.48 4.29
CA ASN A 1149 -0.07 70.77 4.88
C ASN A 1149 -1.35 70.65 5.72
N SER A 1150 -1.27 69.90 6.82
CA SER A 1150 -2.36 69.73 7.79
C SER A 1150 -2.54 70.96 8.68
N GLN A 1151 -3.27 71.95 8.17
CA GLN A 1151 -3.88 72.99 9.01
C GLN A 1151 -5.03 72.38 9.84
N ASP A 1152 -5.87 71.56 9.21
CA ASP A 1152 -6.94 70.82 9.87
C ASP A 1152 -6.44 69.48 10.44
N ALA A 1153 -7.24 68.89 11.33
CA ALA A 1153 -7.04 67.53 11.83
C ALA A 1153 -8.02 66.55 11.17
N TYR A 1154 -7.54 65.34 10.88
CA TYR A 1154 -8.32 64.29 10.21
C TYR A 1154 -8.20 62.96 10.97
N GLN A 1155 -9.32 62.25 11.16
CA GLN A 1155 -9.33 60.89 11.73
C GLN A 1155 -9.04 59.82 10.67
N TYR A 1156 -9.25 60.12 9.40
CA TYR A 1156 -9.00 59.20 8.29
C TYR A 1156 -8.07 59.86 7.26
N ILE A 1157 -7.12 59.08 6.74
CA ILE A 1157 -6.27 59.48 5.60
C ILE A 1157 -6.42 58.43 4.50
N LYS A 1158 -6.70 58.87 3.28
CA LYS A 1158 -6.72 58.03 2.07
C LYS A 1158 -5.62 58.48 1.12
N ILE A 1159 -4.77 57.53 0.71
CA ILE A 1159 -3.84 57.68 -0.40
C ILE A 1159 -4.52 57.13 -1.66
N GLN A 1160 -4.57 57.93 -2.72
CA GLN A 1160 -5.12 57.56 -4.02
C GLN A 1160 -3.99 57.54 -5.05
N GLY A 1161 -3.66 56.35 -5.54
CA GLY A 1161 -2.77 56.15 -6.66
C GLY A 1161 -3.38 56.61 -7.97
N LEU A 1162 -2.56 57.31 -8.76
CA LEU A 1162 -2.83 57.76 -10.12
C LEU A 1162 -1.94 57.03 -11.14
N GLU A 1163 -0.67 56.78 -10.76
CA GLU A 1163 0.30 55.98 -11.54
C GLU A 1163 1.15 55.08 -10.65
N SER A 1164 1.68 53.99 -11.23
CA SER A 1164 2.67 53.13 -10.58
C SER A 1164 3.73 52.61 -11.55
N TYR A 1165 4.91 52.31 -11.00
CA TYR A 1165 6.02 51.71 -11.74
C TYR A 1165 5.81 50.20 -11.95
N GLY A 1166 6.58 49.66 -12.91
CA GLY A 1166 6.59 48.25 -13.31
C GLY A 1166 8.02 47.79 -13.58
N ASN A 1167 8.30 46.48 -13.48
CA ASN A 1167 9.60 45.94 -13.92
C ASN A 1167 9.67 45.87 -15.47
N SER A 1168 8.51 45.78 -16.13
CA SER A 1168 8.37 45.86 -17.59
C SER A 1168 7.27 46.84 -18.00
N GLY A 1169 7.23 47.20 -19.29
CA GLY A 1169 6.23 48.13 -19.84
C GLY A 1169 4.77 47.66 -19.70
N ASN A 1170 4.55 46.34 -19.57
CA ASN A 1170 3.22 45.75 -19.36
C ASN A 1170 2.74 45.82 -17.90
N GLU A 1171 3.62 46.19 -16.96
CA GLU A 1171 3.33 46.26 -15.53
C GLU A 1171 3.09 47.70 -15.04
N LYS A 1172 3.42 48.71 -15.84
CA LYS A 1172 3.20 50.13 -15.48
C LYS A 1172 1.71 50.40 -15.28
N ASP A 1173 1.38 51.10 -14.21
CA ASP A 1173 0.01 51.48 -13.81
C ASP A 1173 -0.95 50.27 -13.66
N MET A 1174 -0.42 49.06 -13.45
CA MET A 1174 -1.20 47.85 -13.21
C MET A 1174 -1.48 47.63 -11.73
N TYR A 1175 -0.45 47.66 -10.88
CA TYR A 1175 -0.50 47.21 -9.48
C TYR A 1175 -0.18 48.34 -8.50
N PHE A 1176 -0.47 48.15 -7.21
CA PHE A 1176 0.01 48.96 -6.10
C PHE A 1176 0.65 48.06 -5.04
N CYS A 1177 1.81 48.43 -4.49
CA CYS A 1177 2.53 47.65 -3.49
C CYS A 1177 3.34 48.54 -2.53
N GLY A 1178 3.79 47.97 -1.41
CA GLY A 1178 4.70 48.60 -0.45
C GLY A 1178 5.01 47.64 0.70
N SER A 1179 6.03 47.92 1.49
CA SER A 1179 6.30 47.20 2.74
C SER A 1179 5.73 47.93 3.95
N GLU A 1180 5.88 49.25 4.06
CA GLU A 1180 5.38 50.04 5.20
C GLU A 1180 4.80 51.39 4.75
N LEU A 1181 3.88 51.92 5.55
CA LEU A 1181 3.33 53.28 5.47
C LEU A 1181 3.26 53.84 6.89
N ASN A 1182 4.23 54.70 7.20
CA ASN A 1182 4.42 55.35 8.48
C ASN A 1182 3.77 56.74 8.50
N PHE A 1183 3.36 57.19 9.69
CA PHE A 1183 2.62 58.44 9.90
C PHE A 1183 3.34 59.31 10.94
N TYR A 1184 3.29 60.63 10.74
CA TYR A 1184 3.86 61.61 11.67
C TYR A 1184 2.87 62.74 11.91
N GLU A 1185 2.72 63.19 13.16
CA GLU A 1185 1.80 64.25 13.56
C GLU A 1185 2.51 65.50 14.11
N ASP A 1186 1.86 66.65 13.95
CA ASP A 1186 2.27 67.92 14.53
C ASP A 1186 1.61 68.10 15.91
N THR A 1187 2.29 67.64 16.96
CA THR A 1187 1.83 67.72 18.36
C THR A 1187 1.82 69.15 18.89
N THR A 1188 2.44 70.11 18.17
CA THR A 1188 2.44 71.53 18.55
C THR A 1188 1.09 72.20 18.31
N LYS A 1189 0.23 71.60 17.47
CA LYS A 1189 -1.15 72.03 17.22
C LYS A 1189 -2.11 71.35 18.17
N GLN A 1190 -2.96 72.14 18.83
CA GLN A 1190 -4.09 71.60 19.58
C GLN A 1190 -5.31 71.41 18.65
N LEU A 1191 -5.96 70.25 18.80
CA LEU A 1191 -7.28 70.01 18.23
C LEU A 1191 -8.27 71.04 18.78
N SER A 1192 -9.07 71.65 17.91
CA SER A 1192 -10.25 72.42 18.34
C SER A 1192 -11.32 71.48 18.89
N GLU A 1193 -11.83 71.76 20.10
CA GLU A 1193 -12.99 71.07 20.71
C GLU A 1193 -14.28 71.20 19.89
#